data_AF-A0A8J3R8E4-F1
#
_entry.id   AF-A0A8J3R8E4-F1
#
_cell.length_a   1.000
_cell.length_b   1.000
_cell.length_c   1.000
_cell.angle_alpha   90.00
_cell.angle_beta   90.00
_cell.angle_gamma   90.00
#
_symmetry.space_group_name_H-M   'P 1'
#
loop_
_entity.id
_entity.type
_entity.pdbx_description
1 polymer ?
#
loop_
_entity_poly.entity_id
_entity_poly.type
_entity_poly.pdbx_seq_one_letter_code
_entity_poly.pdbx_strand_id
1 'polypeptide(L)'
;MTSGKAGDAFTLGSGARIVVNDASAVAVADQLAAILRPSTGYALPVSKGSAVAGDISLAVGDPGVPDAEGYRLDVTHSGVEIVAANGHGLFNGVQTLRQLFPVWVESRTVRPAGWTIPGVKISDYPRYEYRGAMLDIGRHYEPPSVIKTYIDEIAAYKVNTLHLHLSDDQGFRIAIDGRPELTDIGGQYSGGTSKPGDGAENADPGGYWTQADYVDVVKYAASRFVTIVPEIDLPGHTNAIIMSYASDEAQAYKDGTIYDPSVNCSNKKPPVWNLSNQVNYSALCPDSPLTWRIVTDIVEQLSALTPGPYFHIGGDEVSTKLLSHDQYRDFVARTAKIVKARGKSAMGWNEIGVAPFGSDPEMPQGVVQYWGVAPAGAGGDSARTAVQKGMKIVMSPANKTYLDMKYTPGTPIGTSWACVCDNDVFYDWEPSTLVPERTASGTTLPAVTDEHIIGVEAPIWTETLKTLSHIEFMAFPRLTAIAEIGWSPKPGPDQPDRSLASFKVREAAQGGRWQVKGQNFYPSTQVPWGLDLLAGDRTLSDRNEVSGALATLAAPGRALGELSATIEWGDGTSSKGRLTGVEATDRTANGLYTLSGDHTYRANGEYQAKVTVSVDGRDPVVAGFTVTASGVPSCTTTITGTRSGPLTVSSGVTCLDRATISGPVTVRAGAGLYASRSRLTGPLTASGAVDVLLCDTTVSGPLSLAGGGRVWLGNRNGGCAPVKINGPVTVTRTTGQVTIDGGVVSGPLHLRDNKVSAAPSVAGNRIGGPLSCAGNSPMPSNDGRPNTVSGPKTGQCAKL
;
A
#
# COMPACT_ATOMS: atom_id res chain seq x y z
N MET A 1 -15.39 -19.81 -13.52
CA MET A 1 -15.69 -19.95 -12.07
C MET A 1 -17.13 -20.43 -11.91
N THR A 2 -17.39 -21.50 -11.15
CA THR A 2 -18.77 -21.89 -10.77
C THR A 2 -18.97 -21.53 -9.30
N SER A 3 -19.75 -20.48 -9.01
CA SER A 3 -20.12 -20.15 -7.62
C SER A 3 -21.21 -21.12 -7.16
N GLY A 4 -20.86 -22.07 -6.28
CA GLY A 4 -21.84 -22.85 -5.54
C GLY A 4 -22.67 -21.94 -4.62
N LYS A 5 -23.91 -22.34 -4.29
CA LYS A 5 -24.82 -21.59 -3.39
C LYS A 5 -24.06 -21.05 -2.17
N ALA A 6 -24.20 -19.75 -1.92
CA ALA A 6 -23.57 -19.04 -0.80
C ALA A 6 -23.81 -19.81 0.51
N GLY A 7 -22.73 -20.30 1.11
CA GLY A 7 -22.76 -20.71 2.51
C GLY A 7 -22.89 -19.47 3.40
N ASP A 8 -23.29 -19.69 4.65
CA ASP A 8 -23.25 -18.64 5.68
C ASP A 8 -21.82 -18.07 5.80
N ALA A 9 -21.72 -16.75 6.04
CA ALA A 9 -20.46 -16.03 6.12
C ALA A 9 -19.54 -16.56 7.26
N PHE A 10 -18.23 -16.50 7.04
CA PHE A 10 -17.23 -16.83 8.07
C PHE A 10 -16.72 -15.54 8.74
N THR A 11 -16.60 -15.55 10.07
CA THR A 11 -15.97 -14.45 10.82
C THR A 11 -14.75 -14.98 11.55
N LEU A 12 -13.57 -14.45 11.23
CA LEU A 12 -12.33 -14.80 11.90
C LEU A 12 -12.36 -14.31 13.35
N GLY A 13 -12.23 -15.24 14.30
CA GLY A 13 -12.18 -14.93 15.74
C GLY A 13 -10.75 -14.77 16.27
N SER A 14 -10.61 -14.13 17.44
CA SER A 14 -9.30 -13.93 18.10
C SER A 14 -8.62 -15.23 18.54
N GLY A 15 -9.38 -16.31 18.72
CA GLY A 15 -8.89 -17.66 19.05
C GLY A 15 -8.60 -18.54 17.83
N ALA A 16 -8.79 -18.03 16.61
CA ALA A 16 -8.56 -18.80 15.39
C ALA A 16 -7.08 -19.21 15.24
N ARG A 17 -6.86 -20.38 14.64
CA ARG A 17 -5.53 -20.90 14.29
C ARG A 17 -5.42 -21.02 12.77
N ILE A 18 -4.18 -21.09 12.30
CA ILE A 18 -3.89 -21.53 10.93
C ILE A 18 -3.34 -22.94 11.03
N VAL A 19 -4.07 -23.91 10.48
CA VAL A 19 -3.78 -25.33 10.65
C VAL A 19 -3.30 -25.94 9.35
N VAL A 20 -2.20 -26.66 9.40
CA VAL A 20 -1.62 -27.37 8.25
C VAL A 20 -1.61 -28.88 8.47
N ASN A 21 -1.75 -29.65 7.38
CA ASN A 21 -1.61 -31.11 7.41
C ASN A 21 -0.17 -31.57 7.08
N ASP A 22 0.60 -30.75 6.37
CA ASP A 22 1.94 -31.05 5.86
C ASP A 22 2.97 -29.98 6.22
N ALA A 23 4.24 -30.37 6.37
CA ALA A 23 5.32 -29.44 6.72
C ALA A 23 5.62 -28.43 5.60
N SER A 24 5.41 -28.81 4.34
CA SER A 24 5.60 -27.94 3.17
C SER A 24 4.61 -26.77 3.13
N ALA A 25 3.48 -26.86 3.83
CA ALA A 25 2.48 -25.79 3.92
C ALA A 25 2.80 -24.74 4.99
N VAL A 26 3.76 -24.99 5.90
CA VAL A 26 4.06 -24.11 7.04
C VAL A 26 4.51 -22.72 6.58
N ALA A 27 5.39 -22.64 5.57
CA ALA A 27 5.87 -21.36 5.07
C ALA A 27 4.73 -20.47 4.52
N VAL A 28 3.76 -21.07 3.83
CA VAL A 28 2.57 -20.37 3.30
C VAL A 28 1.64 -19.96 4.45
N ALA A 29 1.46 -20.84 5.45
CA ALA A 29 0.68 -20.52 6.64
C ALA A 29 1.27 -19.34 7.44
N ASP A 30 2.61 -19.30 7.58
CA ASP A 30 3.31 -18.20 8.23
C ASP A 30 3.17 -16.88 7.47
N GLN A 31 3.18 -16.92 6.13
CA GLN A 31 2.91 -15.75 5.29
C GLN A 31 1.48 -15.24 5.46
N LEU A 32 0.48 -16.13 5.46
CA LEU A 32 -0.90 -15.75 5.75
C LEU A 32 -1.01 -15.11 7.15
N ALA A 33 -0.37 -15.71 8.15
CA ALA A 33 -0.36 -15.17 9.50
C ALA A 33 0.29 -13.78 9.55
N ALA A 34 1.40 -13.56 8.82
CA ALA A 34 2.08 -12.28 8.74
C ALA A 34 1.22 -11.19 8.08
N ILE A 35 0.34 -11.54 7.14
CA ILE A 35 -0.63 -10.61 6.54
C ILE A 35 -1.74 -10.26 7.54
N LEU A 36 -2.28 -11.25 8.25
CA LEU A 36 -3.47 -11.06 9.09
C LEU A 36 -3.17 -10.46 10.47
N ARG A 37 -2.03 -10.81 11.10
CA ARG A 37 -1.69 -10.38 12.47
C ARG A 37 -1.67 -8.86 12.67
N PRO A 38 -1.07 -8.04 11.78
CA PRO A 38 -0.94 -6.60 12.02
C PRO A 38 -2.28 -5.88 12.11
N SER A 39 -3.22 -6.20 11.22
CA SER A 39 -4.53 -5.56 11.13
C SER A 39 -5.51 -6.13 12.16
N THR A 40 -5.49 -7.43 12.41
CA THR A 40 -6.41 -8.10 13.35
C THR A 40 -6.00 -7.92 14.82
N GLY A 41 -4.69 -7.87 15.10
CA GLY A 41 -4.16 -8.01 16.46
C GLY A 41 -4.29 -9.43 17.05
N TYR A 42 -4.71 -10.41 16.26
CA TYR A 42 -4.89 -11.80 16.69
C TYR A 42 -3.57 -12.56 16.66
N ALA A 43 -3.43 -13.58 17.52
CA ALA A 43 -2.21 -14.37 17.59
C ALA A 43 -2.02 -15.26 16.34
N LEU A 44 -3.11 -15.89 15.87
CA LEU A 44 -3.14 -16.78 14.70
C LEU A 44 -1.96 -17.77 14.70
N PRO A 45 -1.85 -18.65 15.71
CA PRO A 45 -0.75 -19.61 15.75
C PRO A 45 -0.84 -20.57 14.57
N VAL A 46 0.31 -20.82 13.93
CA VAL A 46 0.45 -21.85 12.91
C VAL A 46 0.73 -23.17 13.61
N SER A 47 -0.07 -24.20 13.33
CA SER A 47 0.07 -25.51 13.97
C SER A 47 -0.23 -26.65 13.01
N LYS A 48 0.41 -27.80 13.24
CA LYS A 48 0.12 -29.03 12.49
C LYS A 48 -0.98 -29.83 13.20
N GLY A 49 -2.00 -30.26 12.47
CA GLY A 49 -3.08 -31.08 13.03
C GLY A 49 -4.39 -30.98 12.26
N SER A 50 -5.49 -31.27 12.95
CA SER A 50 -6.84 -31.13 12.40
C SER A 50 -7.43 -29.77 12.75
N ALA A 51 -8.05 -29.12 11.75
CA ALA A 51 -8.80 -27.90 11.94
C ALA A 51 -10.05 -28.16 12.81
N VAL A 52 -10.41 -27.19 13.63
CA VAL A 52 -11.69 -27.15 14.36
C VAL A 52 -12.49 -25.93 13.91
N ALA A 53 -13.73 -25.81 14.38
CA ALA A 53 -14.57 -24.66 14.04
C ALA A 53 -13.87 -23.33 14.43
N GLY A 54 -13.81 -22.39 13.51
CA GLY A 54 -13.13 -21.10 13.65
C GLY A 54 -11.72 -21.03 13.04
N ASP A 55 -11.14 -22.16 12.62
CA ASP A 55 -9.80 -22.19 12.04
C ASP A 55 -9.78 -21.90 10.53
N ILE A 56 -8.60 -21.52 10.05
CA ILE A 56 -8.23 -21.56 8.63
C ILE A 56 -7.32 -22.77 8.41
N SER A 57 -7.66 -23.65 7.48
CA SER A 57 -6.86 -24.83 7.13
C SER A 57 -6.20 -24.67 5.77
N LEU A 58 -4.89 -24.96 5.69
CA LEU A 58 -4.15 -25.11 4.45
C LEU A 58 -3.69 -26.58 4.33
N ALA A 59 -4.22 -27.29 3.36
CA ALA A 59 -3.98 -28.72 3.20
C ALA A 59 -3.32 -29.06 1.86
N VAL A 60 -2.19 -29.77 1.93
CA VAL A 60 -1.60 -30.40 0.73
C VAL A 60 -2.37 -31.68 0.43
N GLY A 61 -2.89 -31.81 -0.78
CA GLY A 61 -3.73 -32.91 -1.23
C GLY A 61 -4.24 -32.71 -2.65
N ASP A 62 -5.21 -33.51 -3.09
CA ASP A 62 -5.84 -33.34 -4.41
C ASP A 62 -6.91 -32.22 -4.36
N PRO A 63 -6.70 -31.08 -5.05
CA PRO A 63 -7.69 -30.01 -5.11
C PRO A 63 -8.84 -30.29 -6.11
N GLY A 64 -8.76 -31.34 -6.92
CA GLY A 64 -9.73 -31.63 -7.98
C GLY A 64 -9.62 -30.68 -9.19
N VAL A 65 -8.42 -30.12 -9.43
CA VAL A 65 -8.12 -29.29 -10.61
C VAL A 65 -6.84 -29.80 -11.30
N PRO A 66 -6.69 -29.59 -12.63
CA PRO A 66 -5.65 -30.26 -13.41
C PRO A 66 -4.24 -29.68 -13.23
N ASP A 67 -4.12 -28.44 -12.74
CA ASP A 67 -2.85 -27.71 -12.66
C ASP A 67 -2.24 -27.73 -11.25
N ALA A 68 -0.91 -27.80 -11.18
CA ALA A 68 -0.16 -27.85 -9.93
C ALA A 68 -0.19 -26.54 -9.13
N GLU A 69 -0.41 -25.40 -9.79
CA GLU A 69 -0.59 -24.08 -9.16
C GLU A 69 -2.07 -23.82 -8.77
N GLY A 70 -2.96 -24.76 -9.08
CA GLY A 70 -4.38 -24.70 -8.78
C GLY A 70 -4.72 -25.05 -7.34
N TYR A 71 -5.90 -24.62 -6.90
CA TYR A 71 -6.42 -24.84 -5.55
C TYR A 71 -7.94 -24.97 -5.52
N ARG A 72 -8.44 -25.54 -4.43
CA ARG A 72 -9.83 -25.46 -3.99
C ARG A 72 -9.88 -24.63 -2.71
N LEU A 73 -10.83 -23.70 -2.62
CA LEU A 73 -11.11 -22.89 -1.45
C LEU A 73 -12.59 -23.02 -1.08
N ASP A 74 -12.87 -23.47 0.14
CA ASP A 74 -14.20 -23.55 0.73
C ASP A 74 -14.27 -22.66 1.96
N VAL A 75 -15.20 -21.70 1.96
CA VAL A 75 -15.50 -20.83 3.10
C VAL A 75 -16.91 -21.15 3.58
N THR A 76 -17.03 -21.48 4.87
CA THR A 76 -18.31 -21.77 5.54
C THR A 76 -18.36 -21.03 6.88
N HIS A 77 -19.54 -20.93 7.51
CA HIS A 77 -19.63 -20.37 8.88
C HIS A 77 -18.70 -21.05 9.89
N SER A 78 -18.34 -22.32 9.66
CA SER A 78 -17.51 -23.09 10.57
C SER A 78 -16.00 -22.90 10.36
N GLY A 79 -15.55 -22.37 9.22
CA GLY A 79 -14.12 -22.28 8.92
C GLY A 79 -13.80 -22.09 7.44
N VAL A 80 -12.51 -21.99 7.16
CA VAL A 80 -11.94 -21.87 5.81
C VAL A 80 -11.04 -23.08 5.55
N GLU A 81 -11.19 -23.71 4.39
CA GLU A 81 -10.27 -24.75 3.90
C GLU A 81 -9.71 -24.34 2.54
N ILE A 82 -8.39 -24.41 2.39
CA ILE A 82 -7.70 -24.33 1.10
C ILE A 82 -6.97 -25.65 0.89
N VAL A 83 -7.27 -26.34 -0.21
CA VAL A 83 -6.58 -27.57 -0.63
C VAL A 83 -5.84 -27.32 -1.92
N ALA A 84 -4.58 -27.78 -2.02
CA ALA A 84 -3.80 -27.71 -3.24
C ALA A 84 -2.76 -28.83 -3.33
N ALA A 85 -2.28 -29.12 -4.54
CA ALA A 85 -1.30 -30.18 -4.79
C ALA A 85 0.07 -29.91 -4.14
N ASN A 86 0.42 -28.64 -3.92
CA ASN A 86 1.69 -28.20 -3.37
C ASN A 86 1.58 -26.80 -2.74
N GLY A 87 2.71 -26.28 -2.24
CA GLY A 87 2.79 -24.94 -1.63
C GLY A 87 2.40 -23.79 -2.57
N HIS A 88 2.65 -23.86 -3.88
CA HIS A 88 2.31 -22.79 -4.82
C HIS A 88 0.79 -22.65 -4.94
N GLY A 89 0.07 -23.77 -5.13
CA GLY A 89 -1.39 -23.73 -5.14
C GLY A 89 -1.98 -23.23 -3.82
N LEU A 90 -1.40 -23.61 -2.67
CA LEU A 90 -1.81 -23.06 -1.37
C LEU A 90 -1.60 -21.54 -1.30
N PHE A 91 -0.45 -21.05 -1.78
CA PHE A 91 -0.14 -19.63 -1.83
C PHE A 91 -1.13 -18.85 -2.70
N ASN A 92 -1.48 -19.39 -3.87
CA ASN A 92 -2.49 -18.81 -4.76
C ASN A 92 -3.88 -18.76 -4.10
N GLY A 93 -4.26 -19.80 -3.36
CA GLY A 93 -5.49 -19.81 -2.56
C GLY A 93 -5.48 -18.76 -1.45
N VAL A 94 -4.33 -18.56 -0.80
CA VAL A 94 -4.14 -17.49 0.20
C VAL A 94 -4.32 -16.11 -0.41
N GLN A 95 -3.82 -15.85 -1.63
CA GLN A 95 -4.04 -14.57 -2.30
C GLN A 95 -5.53 -14.30 -2.57
N THR A 96 -6.29 -15.33 -2.93
CA THR A 96 -7.75 -15.22 -3.07
C THR A 96 -8.42 -14.95 -1.72
N LEU A 97 -8.06 -15.72 -0.68
CA LEU A 97 -8.61 -15.53 0.67
C LEU A 97 -8.38 -14.11 1.20
N ARG A 98 -7.18 -13.56 1.00
CA ARG A 98 -6.83 -12.18 1.36
C ARG A 98 -7.76 -11.16 0.70
N GLN A 99 -8.13 -11.35 -0.57
CA GLN A 99 -9.05 -10.49 -1.29
C GLN A 99 -10.52 -10.64 -0.85
N LEU A 100 -10.88 -11.71 -0.14
CA LEU A 100 -12.22 -11.87 0.44
C LEU A 100 -12.40 -11.08 1.74
N PHE A 101 -11.33 -10.87 2.51
CA PHE A 101 -11.36 -10.04 3.73
C PHE A 101 -11.62 -8.57 3.41
N PRO A 102 -12.21 -7.76 4.31
CA PRO A 102 -12.33 -6.32 4.11
C PRO A 102 -10.99 -5.65 3.82
N VAL A 103 -11.00 -4.50 3.13
CA VAL A 103 -9.75 -3.82 2.70
C VAL A 103 -8.78 -3.50 3.85
N TRP A 104 -9.32 -3.36 5.06
CA TRP A 104 -8.58 -3.10 6.29
C TRP A 104 -7.62 -4.21 6.69
N VAL A 105 -7.74 -5.41 6.11
CA VAL A 105 -6.83 -6.54 6.33
C VAL A 105 -5.39 -6.17 5.96
N GLU A 106 -5.22 -5.26 5.00
CA GLU A 106 -3.92 -4.75 4.54
C GLU A 106 -3.24 -3.79 5.51
N SER A 107 -3.91 -3.41 6.61
CA SER A 107 -3.36 -2.41 7.51
C SER A 107 -2.20 -2.97 8.33
N ARG A 108 -1.12 -2.20 8.42
CA ARG A 108 0.05 -2.52 9.27
C ARG A 108 -0.17 -2.28 10.77
N THR A 109 -1.36 -1.84 11.17
CA THR A 109 -1.74 -1.59 12.56
C THR A 109 -3.13 -2.13 12.83
N VAL A 110 -3.41 -2.44 14.10
CA VAL A 110 -4.70 -3.02 14.50
C VAL A 110 -5.88 -2.13 14.08
N ARG A 111 -6.92 -2.75 13.53
CA ARG A 111 -8.14 -2.10 13.07
C ARG A 111 -9.36 -2.68 13.77
N PRO A 112 -10.34 -1.85 14.16
CA PRO A 112 -11.60 -2.30 14.77
C PRO A 112 -12.59 -2.84 13.71
N ALA A 113 -12.10 -3.59 12.72
CA ALA A 113 -12.93 -4.14 11.65
C ALA A 113 -13.51 -5.50 12.06
N GLY A 114 -14.70 -5.80 11.57
CA GLY A 114 -15.20 -7.18 11.56
C GLY A 114 -14.46 -7.98 10.49
N TRP A 115 -13.81 -9.07 10.87
CA TRP A 115 -13.06 -9.93 9.96
C TRP A 115 -13.95 -10.99 9.30
N THR A 116 -15.00 -10.52 8.63
CA THR A 116 -16.01 -11.37 8.00
C THR A 116 -15.76 -11.49 6.50
N ILE A 117 -15.88 -12.70 5.97
CA ILE A 117 -15.76 -13.03 4.55
C ILE A 117 -16.98 -13.81 4.06
N PRO A 118 -17.37 -13.67 2.78
CA PRO A 118 -18.52 -14.39 2.23
C PRO A 118 -18.26 -15.90 2.16
N GLY A 119 -19.30 -16.71 2.41
CA GLY A 119 -19.25 -18.14 2.17
C GLY A 119 -19.19 -18.44 0.67
N VAL A 120 -18.13 -19.11 0.23
CA VAL A 120 -17.84 -19.38 -1.19
C VAL A 120 -17.26 -20.78 -1.37
N LYS A 121 -17.41 -21.31 -2.59
CA LYS A 121 -16.67 -22.47 -3.07
C LYS A 121 -15.97 -22.10 -4.37
N ILE A 122 -14.66 -22.25 -4.40
CA ILE A 122 -13.82 -21.84 -5.53
C ILE A 122 -12.92 -23.02 -5.90
N SER A 123 -12.94 -23.39 -7.17
CA SER A 123 -11.92 -24.23 -7.81
C SER A 123 -11.27 -23.37 -8.89
N ASP A 124 -9.96 -23.19 -8.80
CA ASP A 124 -9.25 -22.17 -9.56
C ASP A 124 -7.84 -22.63 -9.93
N TYR A 125 -7.44 -22.34 -11.16
CA TYR A 125 -6.15 -22.74 -11.73
C TYR A 125 -5.80 -21.83 -12.92
N PRO A 126 -4.50 -21.62 -13.21
CA PRO A 126 -4.09 -20.71 -14.28
C PRO A 126 -4.43 -21.23 -15.67
N ARG A 127 -4.72 -20.31 -16.60
CA ARG A 127 -4.78 -20.58 -18.05
C ARG A 127 -3.40 -20.82 -18.64
N TYR A 128 -2.42 -19.99 -18.25
CA TYR A 128 -1.06 -20.02 -18.78
C TYR A 128 -0.03 -20.24 -17.67
N GLU A 129 1.02 -21.00 -17.98
CA GLU A 129 2.12 -21.30 -17.07
C GLU A 129 3.01 -20.07 -16.80
N TYR A 130 3.15 -19.17 -17.78
CA TYR A 130 3.97 -17.96 -17.66
C TYR A 130 3.07 -16.74 -17.42
N ARG A 131 3.21 -16.10 -16.26
CA ARG A 131 2.49 -14.86 -15.93
C ARG A 131 3.51 -13.85 -15.44
N GLY A 132 3.97 -13.01 -16.35
CA GLY A 132 5.12 -12.14 -16.17
C GLY A 132 4.76 -10.71 -15.79
N ALA A 133 5.61 -10.13 -14.95
CA ALA A 133 5.86 -8.69 -14.95
C ALA A 133 7.36 -8.51 -15.28
N MET A 134 7.71 -7.52 -16.09
CA MET A 134 9.11 -7.13 -16.27
C MET A 134 9.37 -5.81 -15.57
N LEU A 135 10.48 -5.68 -14.85
CA LEU A 135 10.95 -4.41 -14.30
C LEU A 135 12.33 -4.06 -14.87
N ASP A 136 12.39 -2.91 -15.53
CA ASP A 136 13.62 -2.26 -15.97
C ASP A 136 14.35 -1.63 -14.78
N ILE A 137 15.60 -2.07 -14.58
CA ILE A 137 16.54 -1.36 -13.71
C ILE A 137 17.76 -0.87 -14.48
N GLY A 138 17.87 -1.21 -15.77
CA GLY A 138 18.92 -0.77 -16.68
C GLY A 138 18.88 0.73 -16.91
N ARG A 139 17.69 1.30 -17.14
CA ARG A 139 17.48 2.76 -17.34
C ARG A 139 17.63 3.52 -16.02
N HIS A 140 16.88 3.12 -15.00
CA HIS A 140 16.92 3.71 -13.66
C HIS A 140 17.17 2.66 -12.59
N TYR A 141 18.24 2.85 -11.83
CA TYR A 141 18.61 1.93 -10.77
C TYR A 141 17.56 1.91 -9.64
N GLU A 142 17.18 0.71 -9.23
CA GLU A 142 16.38 0.47 -8.03
C GLU A 142 17.10 -0.54 -7.11
N PRO A 143 17.11 -0.31 -5.79
CA PRO A 143 17.76 -1.22 -4.85
C PRO A 143 16.95 -2.52 -4.66
N PRO A 144 17.59 -3.61 -4.18
CA PRO A 144 16.92 -4.90 -3.94
C PRO A 144 15.64 -4.82 -3.10
N SER A 145 15.55 -3.87 -2.15
CA SER A 145 14.36 -3.67 -1.32
C SER A 145 13.13 -3.22 -2.12
N VAL A 146 13.31 -2.44 -3.17
CA VAL A 146 12.22 -2.00 -4.06
C VAL A 146 11.69 -3.19 -4.84
N ILE A 147 12.58 -4.02 -5.36
CA ILE A 147 12.22 -5.23 -6.11
C ILE A 147 11.46 -6.22 -5.22
N LYS A 148 11.89 -6.41 -3.97
CA LYS A 148 11.16 -7.26 -3.02
C LYS A 148 9.75 -6.74 -2.73
N THR A 149 9.59 -5.42 -2.64
CA THR A 149 8.27 -4.80 -2.47
C THR A 149 7.39 -5.05 -3.70
N TYR A 150 7.94 -4.86 -4.91
CA TYR A 150 7.24 -5.13 -6.16
C TYR A 150 6.90 -6.62 -6.34
N ILE A 151 7.76 -7.55 -5.90
CA ILE A 151 7.47 -8.99 -5.85
C ILE A 151 6.23 -9.27 -5.00
N ASP A 152 6.13 -8.68 -3.80
CA ASP A 152 4.95 -8.87 -2.94
C ASP A 152 3.67 -8.29 -3.57
N GLU A 153 3.80 -7.28 -4.43
CA GLU A 153 2.69 -6.64 -5.16
C GLU A 153 2.18 -7.50 -6.31
N ILE A 154 3.07 -7.96 -7.18
CA ILE A 154 2.68 -8.78 -8.33
C ILE A 154 2.21 -10.17 -7.89
N ALA A 155 2.83 -10.75 -6.86
CA ALA A 155 2.45 -12.06 -6.33
C ALA A 155 1.05 -12.05 -5.71
N ALA A 156 0.57 -10.90 -5.21
CA ALA A 156 -0.82 -10.75 -4.74
C ALA A 156 -1.87 -10.98 -5.83
N TYR A 157 -1.46 -10.88 -7.10
CA TYR A 157 -2.28 -11.13 -8.29
C TYR A 157 -1.86 -12.40 -9.04
N LYS A 158 -1.11 -13.30 -8.38
CA LYS A 158 -0.67 -14.60 -8.91
C LYS A 158 0.24 -14.52 -10.14
N VAL A 159 0.90 -13.37 -10.33
CA VAL A 159 2.06 -13.26 -11.24
C VAL A 159 3.15 -14.16 -10.67
N ASN A 160 3.67 -15.08 -11.49
CA ASN A 160 4.64 -16.10 -11.06
C ASN A 160 6.01 -15.91 -11.68
N THR A 161 6.21 -14.88 -12.50
CA THR A 161 7.49 -14.59 -13.12
C THR A 161 7.81 -13.10 -13.04
N LEU A 162 9.03 -12.79 -12.61
CA LEU A 162 9.59 -11.45 -12.68
C LEU A 162 10.78 -11.47 -13.63
N HIS A 163 10.59 -10.83 -14.77
CA HIS A 163 11.63 -10.56 -15.75
C HIS A 163 12.40 -9.31 -15.29
N LEU A 164 13.70 -9.42 -15.07
CA LEU A 164 14.55 -8.30 -14.64
C LEU A 164 15.43 -7.87 -15.81
N HIS A 165 15.19 -6.66 -16.32
CA HIS A 165 16.05 -6.04 -17.32
C HIS A 165 17.24 -5.37 -16.62
N LEU A 166 18.36 -6.11 -16.54
CA LEU A 166 19.52 -5.80 -15.69
C LEU A 166 20.58 -4.95 -16.40
N SER A 167 20.50 -4.80 -17.72
CA SER A 167 21.45 -4.01 -18.48
C SER A 167 20.82 -3.36 -19.70
N ASP A 168 21.18 -2.10 -19.91
CA ASP A 168 20.83 -1.35 -21.10
C ASP A 168 21.97 -0.37 -21.47
N ASP A 169 21.73 0.50 -22.44
CA ASP A 169 22.57 1.60 -22.83
C ASP A 169 22.94 2.54 -21.66
N GLN A 170 21.97 2.81 -20.77
CA GLN A 170 22.12 3.75 -19.64
C GLN A 170 22.71 3.11 -18.39
N GLY A 171 22.87 1.79 -18.33
CA GLY A 171 23.64 1.18 -17.26
C GLY A 171 23.57 -0.33 -17.12
N PHE A 172 24.55 -0.87 -16.40
CA PHE A 172 24.73 -2.29 -16.13
C PHE A 172 24.66 -2.54 -14.62
N ARG A 173 23.72 -3.38 -14.18
CA ARG A 173 23.20 -3.35 -12.80
C ARG A 173 23.54 -4.55 -11.94
N ILE A 174 24.45 -5.42 -12.36
CA ILE A 174 24.80 -6.63 -11.62
C ILE A 174 26.31 -6.89 -11.68
N ALA A 175 26.93 -7.16 -10.54
CA ALA A 175 28.35 -7.47 -10.48
C ALA A 175 28.67 -8.83 -11.12
N ILE A 176 29.69 -8.85 -11.97
CA ILE A 176 30.22 -10.05 -12.63
C ILE A 176 31.66 -10.23 -12.16
N ASP A 177 31.94 -11.34 -11.49
CA ASP A 177 33.26 -11.62 -10.93
C ASP A 177 34.29 -11.69 -12.04
N GLY A 178 35.44 -11.04 -11.82
CA GLY A 178 36.49 -10.90 -12.84
C GLY A 178 36.22 -9.83 -13.89
N ARG A 179 35.09 -9.11 -13.81
CA ARG A 179 34.74 -7.98 -14.71
C ARG A 179 34.23 -6.74 -13.93
N PRO A 180 34.98 -6.23 -12.95
CA PRO A 180 34.54 -5.12 -12.11
C PRO A 180 34.22 -3.85 -12.92
N GLU A 181 34.85 -3.65 -14.07
CA GLU A 181 34.62 -2.52 -14.98
C GLU A 181 33.16 -2.40 -15.45
N LEU A 182 32.45 -3.52 -15.61
CA LEU A 182 31.03 -3.51 -16.02
C LEU A 182 30.16 -2.71 -15.05
N THR A 183 30.49 -2.73 -13.76
CA THR A 183 29.75 -2.03 -12.71
C THR A 183 30.47 -0.78 -12.21
N ASP A 184 31.80 -0.80 -12.11
CA ASP A 184 32.60 0.35 -11.69
C ASP A 184 32.52 1.49 -12.71
N ILE A 185 32.38 1.18 -14.00
CA ILE A 185 32.11 2.14 -15.07
C ILE A 185 30.63 2.03 -15.43
N GLY A 186 30.19 0.96 -16.08
CA GLY A 186 28.83 0.85 -16.63
C GLY A 186 27.67 0.96 -15.62
N GLY A 187 27.91 0.90 -14.31
CA GLY A 187 26.88 1.08 -13.27
C GLY A 187 26.73 2.50 -12.72
N GLN A 188 27.61 3.44 -13.07
CA GLN A 188 27.73 4.73 -12.36
C GLN A 188 26.48 5.61 -12.41
N TYR A 189 25.75 5.60 -13.52
CA TYR A 189 24.66 6.54 -13.78
C TYR A 189 23.37 5.84 -14.18
N SER A 190 22.28 6.59 -14.11
CA SER A 190 20.96 6.26 -14.65
C SER A 190 20.49 7.39 -15.56
N GLY A 191 19.59 7.07 -16.50
CA GLY A 191 19.21 7.98 -17.56
C GLY A 191 17.95 7.57 -18.31
N GLY A 192 17.39 8.51 -19.06
CA GLY A 192 16.14 8.34 -19.81
C GLY A 192 15.37 9.64 -20.03
N THR A 193 15.68 10.70 -19.27
CA THR A 193 15.06 12.04 -19.45
C THR A 193 16.03 13.14 -19.86
N SER A 194 17.34 12.87 -19.86
CA SER A 194 18.35 13.84 -20.25
C SER A 194 18.40 14.01 -21.78
N LYS A 195 18.88 15.14 -22.27
CA LYS A 195 19.08 15.35 -23.70
C LYS A 195 20.40 14.71 -24.16
N PRO A 196 20.48 14.26 -25.42
CA PRO A 196 21.75 13.84 -25.99
C PRO A 196 22.79 14.96 -25.88
N GLY A 197 23.93 14.67 -25.23
CA GLY A 197 25.00 15.63 -24.98
C GLY A 197 24.95 16.35 -23.63
N ASP A 198 23.93 16.09 -22.80
CA ASP A 198 23.99 16.43 -21.39
C ASP A 198 25.10 15.59 -20.73
N GLY A 199 26.03 16.25 -20.04
CA GLY A 199 27.13 15.55 -19.36
C GLY A 199 26.69 14.84 -18.08
N ALA A 200 27.59 14.03 -17.53
CA ALA A 200 27.37 13.23 -16.32
C ALA A 200 27.00 14.08 -15.08
N GLU A 201 27.25 15.39 -15.10
CA GLU A 201 26.86 16.34 -14.05
C GLU A 201 25.34 16.47 -13.84
N ASN A 202 24.53 16.06 -14.83
CA ASN A 202 23.06 16.07 -14.76
C ASN A 202 22.47 14.66 -14.69
N ALA A 203 23.30 13.65 -14.46
CA ALA A 203 22.88 12.26 -14.39
C ALA A 203 22.12 11.97 -13.10
N ASP A 204 21.08 11.13 -13.19
CA ASP A 204 20.56 10.48 -11.99
C ASP A 204 21.63 9.50 -11.48
N PRO A 205 21.80 9.34 -10.15
CA PRO A 205 22.76 8.39 -9.61
C PRO A 205 22.37 6.98 -10.04
N GLY A 206 23.37 6.23 -10.53
CA GLY A 206 23.21 4.82 -10.84
C GLY A 206 23.40 3.94 -9.60
N GLY A 207 23.85 2.72 -9.88
CA GLY A 207 24.03 1.67 -8.91
C GLY A 207 24.05 0.31 -9.59
N TYR A 208 24.41 -0.71 -8.82
CA TYR A 208 24.39 -2.10 -9.23
C TYR A 208 24.21 -2.98 -7.99
N TRP A 209 23.75 -4.20 -8.21
CA TRP A 209 23.65 -5.22 -7.19
C TRP A 209 24.92 -6.05 -7.13
N THR A 210 25.31 -6.46 -5.93
CA THR A 210 26.26 -7.56 -5.79
C THR A 210 25.58 -8.89 -6.18
N GLN A 211 26.37 -9.94 -6.43
CA GLN A 211 25.80 -11.27 -6.63
C GLN A 211 25.03 -11.76 -5.39
N ALA A 212 25.45 -11.36 -4.18
CA ALA A 212 24.75 -11.69 -2.95
C ALA A 212 23.36 -11.02 -2.89
N ASP A 213 23.25 -9.76 -3.31
CA ASP A 213 21.97 -9.07 -3.43
C ASP A 213 21.03 -9.77 -4.42
N TYR A 214 21.57 -10.16 -5.59
CA TYR A 214 20.80 -10.89 -6.60
C TYR A 214 20.28 -12.23 -6.08
N VAL A 215 21.15 -13.04 -5.43
CA VAL A 215 20.75 -14.32 -4.82
C VAL A 215 19.69 -14.12 -3.74
N ASP A 216 19.78 -13.07 -2.94
CA ASP A 216 18.80 -12.74 -1.92
C ASP A 216 17.44 -12.34 -2.53
N VAL A 217 17.43 -11.58 -3.63
CA VAL A 217 16.22 -11.28 -4.41
C VAL A 217 15.62 -12.56 -5.02
N VAL A 218 16.43 -13.41 -5.66
CA VAL A 218 15.99 -14.70 -6.22
C VAL A 218 15.35 -15.58 -5.14
N LYS A 219 15.97 -15.68 -3.97
CA LYS A 219 15.42 -16.42 -2.83
C LYS A 219 14.11 -15.81 -2.32
N TYR A 220 14.02 -14.48 -2.27
CA TYR A 220 12.80 -13.79 -1.89
C TYR A 220 11.68 -14.07 -2.87
N ALA A 221 11.94 -13.93 -4.18
CA ALA A 221 11.00 -14.24 -5.26
C ALA A 221 10.50 -15.69 -5.16
N ALA A 222 11.41 -16.66 -5.02
CA ALA A 222 11.05 -18.06 -4.89
C ALA A 222 10.15 -18.35 -3.68
N SER A 223 10.33 -17.63 -2.56
CA SER A 223 9.45 -17.77 -1.39
C SER A 223 8.03 -17.23 -1.61
N ARG A 224 7.79 -16.44 -2.67
CA ARG A 224 6.48 -15.99 -3.15
C ARG A 224 6.06 -16.74 -4.43
N PHE A 225 6.76 -17.83 -4.76
CA PHE A 225 6.56 -18.61 -5.98
C PHE A 225 6.71 -17.79 -7.28
N VAL A 226 7.55 -16.75 -7.22
CA VAL A 226 7.94 -15.95 -8.37
C VAL A 226 9.31 -16.44 -8.88
N THR A 227 9.36 -16.80 -10.16
CA THR A 227 10.59 -17.16 -10.88
C THR A 227 11.26 -15.89 -11.39
N ILE A 228 12.57 -15.75 -11.18
CA ILE A 228 13.34 -14.66 -11.82
C ILE A 228 13.79 -15.10 -13.21
N VAL A 229 13.58 -14.23 -14.20
CA VAL A 229 14.18 -14.32 -15.54
C VAL A 229 15.12 -13.13 -15.70
N PRO A 230 16.46 -13.32 -15.61
CA PRO A 230 17.40 -12.23 -15.85
C PRO A 230 17.50 -11.95 -17.35
N GLU A 231 17.56 -10.66 -17.68
CA GLU A 231 17.90 -10.17 -19.00
C GLU A 231 19.22 -9.41 -18.98
N ILE A 232 20.06 -9.77 -19.94
CA ILE A 232 21.15 -8.95 -20.42
C ILE A 232 20.90 -8.77 -21.91
N ASP A 233 20.55 -7.56 -22.32
CA ASP A 233 20.18 -7.27 -23.68
C ASP A 233 21.41 -7.29 -24.62
N LEU A 234 21.32 -8.07 -25.68
CA LEU A 234 22.41 -8.34 -26.60
C LEU A 234 21.91 -8.63 -28.04
N PRO A 235 22.59 -8.16 -29.09
CA PRO A 235 23.77 -7.31 -29.08
C PRO A 235 23.47 -5.81 -28.99
N GLY A 236 22.21 -5.39 -29.17
CA GLY A 236 21.77 -3.98 -29.02
C GLY A 236 21.76 -3.55 -27.56
N HIS A 237 21.41 -2.29 -27.27
CA HIS A 237 21.22 -1.80 -25.90
C HIS A 237 22.42 -2.05 -24.97
N THR A 238 23.64 -1.97 -25.53
CA THR A 238 24.88 -2.41 -24.88
C THR A 238 25.84 -1.28 -24.58
N ASN A 239 25.43 -0.01 -24.65
CA ASN A 239 26.35 1.11 -24.45
C ASN A 239 27.02 1.07 -23.06
N ALA A 240 26.36 0.63 -21.99
CA ALA A 240 27.01 0.48 -20.68
C ALA A 240 28.13 -0.58 -20.67
N ILE A 241 27.93 -1.68 -21.39
CA ILE A 241 28.98 -2.71 -21.58
C ILE A 241 30.10 -2.13 -22.43
N ILE A 242 29.78 -1.52 -23.56
CA ILE A 242 30.74 -0.93 -24.51
C ILE A 242 31.59 0.16 -23.81
N MET A 243 30.96 1.05 -23.06
CA MET A 243 31.63 2.08 -22.25
C MET A 243 32.68 1.49 -21.31
N SER A 244 32.40 0.33 -20.73
CA SER A 244 33.29 -0.30 -19.75
C SER A 244 34.61 -0.81 -20.35
N TYR A 245 34.71 -0.91 -21.69
CA TYR A 245 35.92 -1.37 -22.38
C TYR A 245 36.41 -0.44 -23.49
N ALA A 246 35.60 0.48 -24.01
CA ALA A 246 35.96 1.27 -25.19
C ALA A 246 35.97 2.79 -24.96
N SER A 247 35.67 3.26 -23.74
CA SER A 247 35.66 4.68 -23.37
C SER A 247 37.02 5.21 -22.90
N ASP A 248 37.13 6.52 -22.71
CA ASP A 248 38.30 7.14 -22.08
C ASP A 248 38.38 6.77 -20.59
N GLU A 249 37.24 6.56 -19.92
CA GLU A 249 37.18 6.01 -18.57
C GLU A 249 37.79 4.61 -18.50
N ALA A 250 37.56 3.76 -19.52
CA ALA A 250 38.19 2.45 -19.62
C ALA A 250 39.70 2.55 -19.86
N GLN A 251 40.18 3.52 -20.64
CA GLN A 251 41.62 3.78 -20.79
C GLN A 251 42.27 4.20 -19.48
N ALA A 252 41.56 4.98 -18.66
CA ALA A 252 42.03 5.47 -17.38
C ALA A 252 41.78 4.50 -16.21
N TYR A 253 41.07 3.39 -16.46
CA TYR A 253 40.77 2.40 -15.43
C TYR A 253 42.05 1.71 -14.95
N LYS A 254 42.02 1.18 -13.72
CA LYS A 254 43.15 0.60 -12.96
C LYS A 254 44.18 -0.09 -13.88
N ASP A 255 45.44 0.35 -13.79
CA ASP A 255 46.61 -0.13 -14.57
C ASP A 255 46.58 0.07 -16.10
N GLY A 256 45.54 0.68 -16.67
CA GLY A 256 45.48 1.21 -18.05
C GLY A 256 45.31 0.17 -19.17
N THR A 257 45.03 -1.10 -18.87
CA THR A 257 45.07 -2.21 -19.84
C THR A 257 43.73 -2.84 -20.23
N ILE A 258 42.59 -2.36 -19.70
CA ILE A 258 41.26 -2.95 -20.01
C ILE A 258 40.61 -2.40 -21.29
N TYR A 259 41.22 -1.38 -21.91
CA TYR A 259 40.70 -0.72 -23.09
C TYR A 259 40.83 -1.58 -24.35
N ASP A 260 39.71 -1.92 -24.98
CA ASP A 260 39.61 -2.62 -26.25
C ASP A 260 38.41 -2.07 -27.06
N PRO A 261 38.65 -1.16 -28.01
CA PRO A 261 37.57 -0.55 -28.79
C PRO A 261 36.93 -1.52 -29.79
N SER A 262 37.50 -2.71 -29.99
CA SER A 262 36.95 -3.70 -30.92
C SER A 262 35.58 -4.24 -30.49
N VAL A 263 35.19 -4.07 -29.22
CA VAL A 263 33.86 -4.49 -28.74
C VAL A 263 32.72 -3.60 -29.26
N ASN A 264 33.03 -2.38 -29.73
CA ASN A 264 32.05 -1.38 -30.12
C ASN A 264 31.76 -1.42 -31.63
N CYS A 265 30.56 -1.83 -32.03
CA CYS A 265 30.12 -1.79 -33.43
C CYS A 265 29.38 -0.49 -33.79
N SER A 266 29.24 0.44 -32.85
CA SER A 266 28.74 1.77 -33.18
C SER A 266 29.75 2.55 -34.03
N ASN A 267 29.27 3.23 -35.06
CA ASN A 267 30.09 4.10 -35.92
C ASN A 267 30.53 5.41 -35.23
N LYS A 268 30.41 5.51 -33.91
CA LYS A 268 30.76 6.71 -33.13
C LYS A 268 32.22 6.60 -32.64
N LYS A 269 32.82 7.74 -32.29
CA LYS A 269 34.13 7.89 -31.59
C LYS A 269 34.10 7.13 -30.23
N PRO A 270 35.07 7.27 -29.28
CA PRO A 270 34.90 6.63 -27.96
C PRO A 270 33.47 6.85 -27.44
N PRO A 271 32.82 5.77 -26.97
CA PRO A 271 31.47 5.85 -26.46
C PRO A 271 31.45 6.87 -25.31
N VAL A 272 30.31 7.49 -25.10
CA VAL A 272 30.06 8.39 -23.97
C VAL A 272 28.76 7.99 -23.30
N TRP A 273 28.58 8.38 -22.04
CA TRP A 273 27.29 8.27 -21.37
C TRP A 273 26.22 9.04 -22.14
N ASN A 274 25.31 8.31 -22.78
CA ASN A 274 24.12 8.88 -23.38
C ASN A 274 22.93 8.58 -22.47
N LEU A 275 22.59 9.52 -21.60
CA LEU A 275 21.53 9.38 -20.59
C LEU A 275 20.15 9.82 -21.11
N SER A 276 19.99 9.87 -22.43
CA SER A 276 18.70 10.12 -23.08
C SER A 276 17.89 8.84 -23.24
N ASN A 277 16.65 8.97 -23.72
CA ASN A 277 15.81 7.84 -24.13
C ASN A 277 16.01 7.45 -25.61
N GLN A 278 17.15 7.81 -26.21
CA GLN A 278 17.46 7.33 -27.55
C GLN A 278 17.82 5.86 -27.50
N VAL A 279 17.40 5.14 -28.53
CA VAL A 279 17.59 3.70 -28.69
C VAL A 279 18.21 3.39 -30.06
N ASN A 280 18.50 2.12 -30.35
CA ASN A 280 19.02 1.64 -31.64
C ASN A 280 20.42 2.18 -32.06
N TYR A 281 21.24 2.72 -31.15
CA TYR A 281 22.52 3.36 -31.50
C TYR A 281 23.78 2.60 -31.05
N SER A 282 23.63 1.56 -30.25
CA SER A 282 24.71 0.74 -29.71
C SER A 282 24.60 -0.70 -30.22
N ALA A 283 25.76 -1.35 -30.39
CA ALA A 283 25.82 -2.79 -30.65
C ALA A 283 27.19 -3.35 -30.27
N LEU A 284 27.22 -4.52 -29.64
CA LEU A 284 28.45 -5.29 -29.46
C LEU A 284 28.92 -5.89 -30.79
N CYS A 285 30.24 -5.84 -31.02
CA CYS A 285 30.83 -6.38 -32.24
C CYS A 285 31.08 -7.90 -32.17
N PRO A 286 30.51 -8.71 -33.09
CA PRO A 286 30.75 -10.15 -33.14
C PRO A 286 32.18 -10.52 -33.55
N ASP A 287 32.90 -9.65 -34.24
CA ASP A 287 34.27 -9.91 -34.71
C ASP A 287 35.32 -9.77 -33.60
N SER A 288 34.97 -9.18 -32.46
CA SER A 288 35.86 -9.07 -31.31
C SER A 288 35.87 -10.36 -30.48
N PRO A 289 37.03 -10.98 -30.23
CA PRO A 289 37.14 -12.08 -29.28
C PRO A 289 36.77 -11.68 -27.85
N LEU A 290 36.96 -10.40 -27.48
CA LEU A 290 36.61 -9.90 -26.15
C LEU A 290 35.09 -9.89 -25.94
N THR A 291 34.30 -9.49 -26.93
CA THR A 291 32.82 -9.56 -26.88
C THR A 291 32.35 -10.92 -26.40
N TRP A 292 32.88 -12.00 -26.99
CA TRP A 292 32.45 -13.35 -26.63
C TRP A 292 32.92 -13.82 -25.26
N ARG A 293 34.07 -13.33 -24.77
CA ARG A 293 34.48 -13.55 -23.38
C ARG A 293 33.55 -12.82 -22.41
N ILE A 294 33.19 -11.57 -22.69
CA ILE A 294 32.24 -10.79 -21.90
C ILE A 294 30.88 -11.50 -21.83
N VAL A 295 30.30 -11.82 -22.98
CA VAL A 295 28.99 -12.51 -23.06
C VAL A 295 29.03 -13.87 -22.34
N THR A 296 30.11 -14.64 -22.51
CA THR A 296 30.22 -15.96 -21.87
C THR A 296 30.27 -15.83 -20.34
N ASP A 297 31.09 -14.93 -19.81
CA ASP A 297 31.24 -14.77 -18.36
C ASP A 297 29.94 -14.26 -17.72
N ILE A 298 29.24 -13.33 -18.37
CA ILE A 298 27.95 -12.82 -17.92
C ILE A 298 26.91 -13.95 -17.88
N VAL A 299 26.72 -14.67 -18.99
CA VAL A 299 25.71 -15.73 -19.11
C VAL A 299 26.04 -16.87 -18.15
N GLU A 300 27.30 -17.27 -18.03
CA GLU A 300 27.74 -18.34 -17.12
C GLU A 300 27.39 -18.01 -15.66
N GLN A 301 27.82 -16.84 -15.18
CA GLN A 301 27.66 -16.48 -13.78
C GLN A 301 26.19 -16.26 -13.44
N LEU A 302 25.45 -15.48 -14.22
CA LEU A 302 24.04 -15.23 -13.95
C LEU A 302 23.18 -16.50 -14.07
N SER A 303 23.47 -17.38 -15.05
CA SER A 303 22.76 -18.67 -15.16
C SER A 303 23.00 -19.57 -13.94
N ALA A 304 24.19 -19.51 -13.34
CA ALA A 304 24.51 -20.27 -12.12
C ALA A 304 23.78 -19.72 -10.88
N LEU A 305 23.52 -18.41 -10.83
CA LEU A 305 22.79 -17.75 -9.75
C LEU A 305 21.27 -17.79 -9.91
N THR A 306 20.78 -18.20 -11.07
CA THR A 306 19.35 -18.17 -11.44
C THR A 306 18.80 -19.59 -11.53
N PRO A 307 17.98 -20.05 -10.58
CA PRO A 307 17.37 -21.39 -10.65
C PRO A 307 16.36 -21.54 -11.81
N GLY A 308 15.70 -20.44 -12.18
CA GLY A 308 14.70 -20.41 -13.25
C GLY A 308 15.22 -20.95 -14.59
N PRO A 309 14.33 -21.45 -15.47
CA PRO A 309 14.75 -22.16 -16.68
C PRO A 309 15.19 -21.22 -17.81
N TYR A 310 14.91 -19.92 -17.73
CA TYR A 310 15.12 -18.96 -18.80
C TYR A 310 16.29 -18.02 -18.52
N PHE A 311 16.98 -17.64 -19.59
CA PHE A 311 17.85 -16.47 -19.64
C PHE A 311 17.40 -15.62 -20.82
N HIS A 312 17.03 -14.37 -20.57
CA HIS A 312 16.61 -13.45 -21.62
C HIS A 312 17.84 -12.77 -22.22
N ILE A 313 18.00 -12.86 -23.54
CA ILE A 313 19.15 -12.30 -24.27
C ILE A 313 18.81 -10.97 -24.95
N GLY A 314 17.60 -10.45 -24.71
CA GLY A 314 17.05 -9.26 -25.37
C GLY A 314 16.97 -9.43 -26.87
N GLY A 315 17.72 -8.60 -27.60
CA GLY A 315 17.91 -8.71 -29.05
C GLY A 315 17.02 -7.79 -29.87
N ASP A 316 16.33 -6.85 -29.25
CA ASP A 316 15.52 -5.83 -29.92
C ASP A 316 16.38 -4.71 -30.51
N GLU A 317 15.76 -3.91 -31.39
CA GLU A 317 16.23 -2.58 -31.74
C GLU A 317 17.68 -2.49 -32.27
N VAL A 318 18.14 -3.53 -32.98
CA VAL A 318 19.46 -3.53 -33.62
C VAL A 318 19.39 -2.95 -35.04
N SER A 319 19.96 -1.76 -35.23
CA SER A 319 20.00 -1.13 -36.55
C SER A 319 20.88 -1.90 -37.54
N THR A 320 20.40 -2.08 -38.78
CA THR A 320 21.19 -2.67 -39.88
C THR A 320 22.40 -1.83 -40.30
N LYS A 321 22.52 -0.61 -39.79
CA LYS A 321 23.70 0.26 -39.95
C LYS A 321 24.84 -0.10 -38.99
N LEU A 322 24.54 -0.85 -37.94
CA LEU A 322 25.50 -1.32 -36.93
C LEU A 322 25.93 -2.76 -37.22
N LEU A 323 24.95 -3.65 -37.40
CA LEU A 323 25.18 -5.05 -37.75
C LEU A 323 24.37 -5.40 -38.99
N SER A 324 24.98 -6.09 -39.96
CA SER A 324 24.22 -6.71 -41.05
C SER A 324 23.23 -7.75 -40.49
N HIS A 325 22.22 -8.10 -41.29
CA HIS A 325 21.24 -9.12 -40.91
C HIS A 325 21.90 -10.44 -40.51
N ASP A 326 22.89 -10.90 -41.28
CA ASP A 326 23.62 -12.14 -40.99
C ASP A 326 24.44 -12.03 -39.70
N GLN A 327 25.12 -10.90 -39.46
CA GLN A 327 25.86 -10.68 -38.22
C GLN A 327 24.95 -10.71 -36.99
N TYR A 328 23.79 -10.05 -37.04
CA TYR A 328 22.80 -10.10 -35.95
C TYR A 328 22.28 -11.52 -35.73
N ARG A 329 21.86 -12.20 -36.81
CA ARG A 329 21.37 -13.59 -36.77
C ARG A 329 22.39 -14.51 -36.10
N ASP A 330 23.65 -14.43 -36.52
CA ASP A 330 24.73 -15.29 -36.05
C ASP A 330 25.14 -14.94 -34.62
N PHE A 331 25.06 -13.66 -34.23
CA PHE A 331 25.25 -13.23 -32.85
C PHE A 331 24.21 -13.88 -31.93
N VAL A 332 22.92 -13.73 -32.26
CA VAL A 332 21.81 -14.32 -31.50
C VAL A 332 21.98 -15.84 -31.41
N ALA A 333 22.31 -16.50 -32.53
CA ALA A 333 22.50 -17.94 -32.56
C ALA A 333 23.62 -18.40 -31.62
N ARG A 334 24.77 -17.70 -31.61
CA ARG A 334 25.90 -18.03 -30.75
C ARG A 334 25.58 -17.78 -29.27
N THR A 335 24.94 -16.65 -28.93
CA THR A 335 24.52 -16.36 -27.55
C THR A 335 23.54 -17.42 -27.04
N ALA A 336 22.55 -17.82 -27.86
CA ALA A 336 21.63 -18.90 -27.50
C ALA A 336 22.32 -20.25 -27.25
N LYS A 337 23.37 -20.58 -28.02
CA LYS A 337 24.21 -21.78 -27.77
C LYS A 337 24.97 -21.69 -26.44
N ILE A 338 25.45 -20.50 -26.06
CA ILE A 338 26.10 -20.26 -24.75
C ILE A 338 25.08 -20.46 -23.61
N VAL A 339 23.87 -19.91 -23.73
CA VAL A 339 22.77 -20.10 -22.77
C VAL A 339 22.41 -21.58 -22.62
N LYS A 340 22.25 -22.30 -23.73
CA LYS A 340 21.97 -23.75 -23.76
C LYS A 340 23.04 -24.55 -23.03
N ALA A 341 24.33 -24.19 -23.20
CA ALA A 341 25.44 -24.85 -22.54
C ALA A 341 25.39 -24.75 -21.00
N ARG A 342 24.60 -23.81 -20.45
CA ARG A 342 24.35 -23.64 -19.01
C ARG A 342 23.02 -24.25 -18.55
N GLY A 343 22.37 -25.05 -19.40
CA GLY A 343 21.12 -25.74 -19.08
C GLY A 343 19.91 -24.81 -19.02
N LYS A 344 19.99 -23.64 -19.66
CA LYS A 344 18.90 -22.66 -19.76
C LYS A 344 18.30 -22.64 -21.15
N SER A 345 17.06 -22.18 -21.23
CA SER A 345 16.37 -21.85 -22.49
C SER A 345 16.56 -20.36 -22.79
N ALA A 346 17.00 -20.05 -24.01
CA ALA A 346 17.11 -18.67 -24.45
C ALA A 346 15.71 -18.08 -24.70
N MET A 347 15.44 -16.95 -24.08
CA MET A 347 14.28 -16.09 -24.35
C MET A 347 14.78 -14.77 -24.94
N GLY A 348 14.01 -14.10 -25.79
CA GLY A 348 14.38 -12.79 -26.31
C GLY A 348 13.20 -12.10 -26.98
N TRP A 349 13.33 -10.82 -27.27
CA TRP A 349 12.33 -10.06 -28.03
C TRP A 349 12.11 -10.67 -29.42
N ASN A 350 10.94 -10.48 -30.02
CA ASN A 350 10.54 -11.22 -31.23
C ASN A 350 11.51 -11.14 -32.42
N GLU A 351 12.40 -10.16 -32.45
CA GLU A 351 13.51 -10.00 -33.38
C GLU A 351 14.44 -11.22 -33.40
N ILE A 352 14.66 -11.89 -32.25
CA ILE A 352 15.51 -13.09 -32.18
C ILE A 352 15.00 -14.23 -33.05
N GLY A 353 13.72 -14.19 -33.43
CA GLY A 353 13.07 -15.16 -34.31
C GLY A 353 13.69 -15.28 -35.70
N VAL A 354 14.60 -14.38 -36.10
CA VAL A 354 15.37 -14.53 -37.34
C VAL A 354 16.44 -15.62 -37.25
N ALA A 355 16.97 -15.89 -36.05
CA ALA A 355 17.94 -16.95 -35.83
C ALA A 355 17.33 -18.35 -36.08
N PRO A 356 18.14 -19.37 -36.39
CA PRO A 356 17.63 -20.68 -36.81
C PRO A 356 17.18 -21.58 -35.62
N PHE A 357 16.53 -20.99 -34.61
CA PHE A 357 15.93 -21.73 -33.49
C PHE A 357 15.00 -22.84 -33.99
N GLY A 358 15.11 -24.04 -33.42
CA GLY A 358 14.29 -25.21 -33.78
C GLY A 358 14.52 -25.78 -35.19
N SER A 359 14.92 -24.96 -36.16
CA SER A 359 15.16 -25.35 -37.56
C SER A 359 16.56 -25.93 -37.82
N ASP A 360 17.52 -25.64 -36.94
CA ASP A 360 18.87 -26.23 -36.94
C ASP A 360 19.00 -27.23 -35.78
N PRO A 361 19.37 -28.51 -36.02
CA PRO A 361 19.56 -29.52 -34.97
C PRO A 361 20.55 -29.12 -33.86
N GLU A 362 21.51 -28.24 -34.15
CA GLU A 362 22.46 -27.75 -33.14
C GLU A 362 21.87 -26.63 -32.26
N MET A 363 20.83 -25.95 -32.73
CA MET A 363 20.20 -24.85 -32.01
C MET A 363 19.29 -25.35 -30.89
N PRO A 364 19.19 -24.61 -29.76
CA PRO A 364 18.15 -24.87 -28.77
C PRO A 364 16.76 -24.54 -29.33
N GLN A 365 15.72 -25.04 -28.66
CA GLN A 365 14.41 -24.40 -28.72
C GLN A 365 14.50 -23.04 -27.99
N GLY A 366 13.77 -22.04 -28.48
CA GLY A 366 13.76 -20.69 -27.91
C GLY A 366 12.35 -20.19 -27.65
N VAL A 367 12.25 -19.14 -26.83
CA VAL A 367 11.00 -18.42 -26.58
C VAL A 367 11.12 -17.00 -27.09
N VAL A 368 10.16 -16.55 -27.89
CA VAL A 368 10.08 -15.14 -28.28
C VAL A 368 9.11 -14.38 -27.37
N GLN A 369 9.47 -13.16 -27.02
CA GLN A 369 8.57 -12.20 -26.39
C GLN A 369 8.06 -11.21 -27.44
N TYR A 370 6.77 -11.28 -27.76
CA TYR A 370 6.16 -10.47 -28.82
C TYR A 370 5.70 -9.11 -28.31
N TRP A 371 6.29 -8.03 -28.83
CA TRP A 371 6.01 -6.66 -28.39
C TRP A 371 5.41 -5.74 -29.45
N GLY A 372 5.15 -6.25 -30.66
CA GLY A 372 4.65 -5.44 -31.78
C GLY A 372 3.27 -4.80 -31.55
N VAL A 373 3.06 -3.62 -32.15
CA VAL A 373 1.81 -2.82 -32.01
C VAL A 373 0.76 -3.09 -33.09
N ALA A 374 1.12 -3.79 -34.17
CA ALA A 374 0.25 -4.10 -35.31
C ALA A 374 0.15 -5.62 -35.59
N PRO A 375 -0.29 -6.43 -34.60
CA PRO A 375 -0.21 -7.89 -34.64
C PRO A 375 -1.04 -8.56 -35.76
N ALA A 376 -2.13 -7.94 -36.19
CA ALA A 376 -2.95 -8.46 -37.29
C ALA A 376 -2.29 -8.33 -38.67
N GLY A 377 -1.36 -7.39 -38.84
CA GLY A 377 -0.68 -7.14 -40.11
C GLY A 377 0.72 -7.77 -40.18
N ALA A 378 1.59 -7.12 -40.96
CA ALA A 378 3.01 -7.48 -41.05
C ALA A 378 3.76 -7.38 -39.72
N GLY A 379 3.29 -6.53 -38.80
CA GLY A 379 3.84 -6.46 -37.45
C GLY A 379 3.72 -7.76 -36.66
N GLY A 380 2.85 -8.70 -37.04
CA GLY A 380 2.76 -10.03 -36.42
C GLY A 380 3.64 -11.09 -37.07
N ASP A 381 4.30 -10.82 -38.20
CA ASP A 381 5.01 -11.85 -38.97
C ASP A 381 6.19 -12.45 -38.20
N SER A 382 6.82 -11.69 -37.30
CA SER A 382 7.87 -12.21 -36.41
C SER A 382 7.33 -13.31 -35.50
N ALA A 383 6.15 -13.10 -34.88
CA ALA A 383 5.48 -14.12 -34.07
C ALA A 383 5.06 -15.34 -34.90
N ARG A 384 4.48 -15.13 -36.09
CA ARG A 384 4.09 -16.26 -36.95
C ARG A 384 5.29 -17.07 -37.45
N THR A 385 6.40 -16.40 -37.73
CA THR A 385 7.66 -17.06 -38.12
C THR A 385 8.23 -17.87 -36.96
N ALA A 386 8.15 -17.34 -35.72
CA ALA A 386 8.54 -18.07 -34.53
C ALA A 386 7.69 -19.35 -34.35
N VAL A 387 6.36 -19.26 -34.55
CA VAL A 387 5.47 -20.43 -34.56
C VAL A 387 5.88 -21.44 -35.63
N GLN A 388 6.15 -20.99 -36.87
CA GLN A 388 6.58 -21.88 -37.96
C GLN A 388 7.87 -22.64 -37.62
N LYS A 389 8.76 -22.05 -36.81
CA LYS A 389 10.00 -22.65 -36.32
C LYS A 389 9.81 -23.52 -35.07
N GLY A 390 8.60 -23.64 -34.55
CA GLY A 390 8.29 -24.39 -33.33
C GLY A 390 8.64 -23.68 -32.03
N MET A 391 8.98 -22.39 -32.08
CA MET A 391 9.26 -21.59 -30.89
C MET A 391 7.98 -21.32 -30.10
N LYS A 392 8.14 -21.09 -28.79
CA LYS A 392 7.06 -20.65 -27.90
C LYS A 392 7.03 -19.13 -27.80
N ILE A 393 5.89 -18.59 -27.35
CA ILE A 393 5.64 -17.15 -27.32
C ILE A 393 5.18 -16.69 -25.93
N VAL A 394 5.79 -15.62 -25.44
CA VAL A 394 5.22 -14.74 -24.41
C VAL A 394 4.61 -13.53 -25.11
N MET A 395 3.35 -13.24 -24.84
CA MET A 395 2.65 -12.10 -25.45
C MET A 395 2.76 -10.87 -24.56
N SER A 396 3.43 -9.82 -25.05
CA SER A 396 3.50 -8.50 -24.41
C SER A 396 3.42 -7.35 -25.44
N PRO A 397 2.36 -7.25 -26.28
CA PRO A 397 2.24 -6.18 -27.26
C PRO A 397 2.33 -4.80 -26.58
N ALA A 398 3.16 -3.90 -27.11
CA ALA A 398 3.45 -2.63 -26.44
C ALA A 398 2.22 -1.74 -26.27
N ASN A 399 1.28 -1.79 -27.22
CA ASN A 399 0.02 -1.04 -27.13
C ASN A 399 -1.08 -1.75 -26.30
N LYS A 400 -0.73 -2.82 -25.58
CA LYS A 400 -1.65 -3.59 -24.73
C LYS A 400 -1.12 -3.87 -23.33
N THR A 401 0.20 -3.91 -23.14
CA THR A 401 0.79 -4.47 -21.91
C THR A 401 1.93 -3.63 -21.31
N TYR A 402 2.49 -2.66 -22.04
CA TYR A 402 3.61 -1.85 -21.57
C TYR A 402 3.12 -0.81 -20.56
N LEU A 403 3.42 -1.04 -19.31
CA LEU A 403 2.97 -0.24 -18.17
C LEU A 403 3.59 1.16 -18.14
N ASP A 404 4.67 1.42 -18.86
CA ASP A 404 5.25 2.76 -19.00
C ASP A 404 4.48 3.65 -20.00
N MET A 405 3.54 3.11 -20.80
CA MET A 405 2.69 3.92 -21.66
C MET A 405 1.79 4.83 -20.82
N LYS A 406 1.63 6.09 -21.23
CA LYS A 406 0.77 7.06 -20.57
C LYS A 406 -0.70 6.65 -20.58
N TYR A 407 -1.38 6.89 -19.46
CA TYR A 407 -2.85 6.73 -19.35
C TYR A 407 -3.61 7.76 -20.18
N THR A 408 -3.19 9.03 -20.09
CA THR A 408 -3.78 10.17 -20.80
C THR A 408 -2.67 11.08 -21.33
N PRO A 409 -2.94 12.00 -22.28
CA PRO A 409 -1.91 12.93 -22.76
C PRO A 409 -1.32 13.80 -21.62
N GLY A 410 -2.09 14.03 -20.56
CA GLY A 410 -1.69 14.82 -19.38
C GLY A 410 -0.94 14.02 -18.31
N THR A 411 -0.79 12.70 -18.45
CA THR A 411 -0.01 11.90 -17.50
C THR A 411 1.46 12.39 -17.51
N PRO A 412 2.04 12.76 -16.36
CA PRO A 412 3.30 13.51 -16.32
C PRO A 412 4.56 12.64 -16.46
N ILE A 413 4.43 11.33 -16.27
CA ILE A 413 5.48 10.31 -16.43
C ILE A 413 4.99 9.26 -17.43
N GLY A 414 5.89 8.38 -17.87
CA GLY A 414 5.65 7.42 -18.94
C GLY A 414 5.88 7.98 -20.33
N THR A 415 5.84 7.09 -21.32
CA THR A 415 6.04 7.39 -22.75
C THR A 415 4.72 7.24 -23.53
N SER A 416 4.69 7.60 -24.82
CA SER A 416 3.45 7.59 -25.61
C SER A 416 3.63 7.06 -27.03
N TRP A 417 4.71 6.33 -27.29
CA TRP A 417 5.07 5.92 -28.65
C TRP A 417 4.16 4.80 -29.17
N ALA A 418 3.71 3.89 -28.29
CA ALA A 418 2.85 2.77 -28.67
C ALA A 418 1.37 3.09 -28.50
N CYS A 419 1.00 3.75 -27.39
CA CYS A 419 -0.35 4.26 -27.16
C CYS A 419 -0.39 5.32 -26.06
N VAL A 420 -1.55 5.97 -25.97
CA VAL A 420 -2.04 6.62 -24.75
C VAL A 420 -3.32 5.87 -24.38
N CYS A 421 -3.25 5.07 -23.33
CA CYS A 421 -4.11 3.89 -23.16
C CYS A 421 -4.28 3.55 -21.67
N ASP A 422 -5.51 3.22 -21.31
CA ASP A 422 -5.94 2.93 -19.95
C ASP A 422 -6.55 1.52 -19.88
N ASN A 423 -7.29 1.19 -18.83
CA ASN A 423 -7.72 -0.17 -18.50
C ASN A 423 -8.53 -0.90 -19.57
N ASP A 424 -9.36 -0.22 -20.35
CA ASP A 424 -10.08 -0.85 -21.46
C ASP A 424 -9.13 -1.44 -22.50
N VAL A 425 -8.09 -0.71 -22.90
CA VAL A 425 -7.11 -1.18 -23.87
C VAL A 425 -6.28 -2.34 -23.32
N PHE A 426 -5.91 -2.29 -22.03
CA PHE A 426 -5.09 -3.30 -21.36
C PHE A 426 -5.83 -4.60 -21.07
N TYR A 427 -7.15 -4.56 -20.90
CA TYR A 427 -7.96 -5.74 -20.60
C TYR A 427 -8.68 -6.30 -21.84
N ASP A 428 -9.19 -5.46 -22.73
CA ASP A 428 -10.04 -5.88 -23.86
C ASP A 428 -9.22 -6.34 -25.07
N TRP A 429 -8.58 -7.51 -24.91
CA TRP A 429 -7.90 -8.24 -25.96
C TRP A 429 -7.77 -9.72 -25.59
N GLU A 430 -7.50 -10.56 -26.59
CA GLU A 430 -7.39 -12.00 -26.41
C GLU A 430 -6.08 -12.52 -27.04
N PRO A 431 -5.12 -13.00 -26.22
CA PRO A 431 -3.80 -13.41 -26.72
C PRO A 431 -3.87 -14.45 -27.84
N SER A 432 -4.77 -15.45 -27.70
CA SER A 432 -4.90 -16.59 -28.62
C SER A 432 -5.49 -16.24 -30.00
N THR A 433 -5.92 -15.00 -30.22
CA THR A 433 -6.51 -14.55 -31.49
C THR A 433 -5.94 -13.23 -32.00
N LEU A 434 -5.00 -12.63 -31.27
CA LEU A 434 -4.47 -11.30 -31.59
C LEU A 434 -3.64 -11.28 -32.88
N VAL A 435 -2.97 -12.40 -33.19
CA VAL A 435 -2.14 -12.59 -34.39
C VAL A 435 -2.80 -13.67 -35.26
N PRO A 436 -3.79 -13.32 -36.11
CA PRO A 436 -4.43 -14.25 -37.04
C PRO A 436 -3.47 -14.72 -38.12
N GLU A 437 -3.82 -15.79 -38.84
CA GLU A 437 -3.11 -16.26 -40.04
C GLU A 437 -2.98 -15.12 -41.06
N ARG A 438 -1.86 -15.08 -41.78
CA ARG A 438 -1.66 -14.11 -42.86
C ARG A 438 -1.00 -14.75 -44.06
N THR A 439 -1.60 -14.54 -45.23
CA THR A 439 -1.01 -14.91 -46.52
C THR A 439 -0.50 -13.66 -47.23
N ALA A 440 0.80 -13.63 -47.54
CA ALA A 440 1.45 -12.54 -48.26
C ALA A 440 2.42 -13.11 -49.30
N SER A 441 2.38 -12.59 -50.53
CA SER A 441 3.27 -13.00 -51.62
C SER A 441 3.35 -14.52 -51.87
N GLY A 442 2.21 -15.21 -51.72
CA GLY A 442 2.11 -16.66 -51.90
C GLY A 442 2.63 -17.52 -50.73
N THR A 443 3.07 -16.89 -49.63
CA THR A 443 3.47 -17.58 -48.40
C THR A 443 2.41 -17.38 -47.32
N THR A 444 1.93 -18.48 -46.73
CA THR A 444 0.99 -18.45 -45.60
C THR A 444 1.75 -18.68 -44.31
N LEU A 445 1.67 -17.71 -43.41
CA LEU A 445 2.21 -17.81 -42.07
C LEU A 445 1.08 -18.12 -41.07
N PRO A 446 1.27 -19.10 -40.16
CA PRO A 446 0.20 -19.60 -39.29
C PRO A 446 -0.29 -18.54 -38.29
N ALA A 447 -1.51 -18.73 -37.77
CA ALA A 447 -1.99 -17.95 -36.63
C ALA A 447 -1.25 -18.31 -35.33
N VAL A 448 -1.16 -17.36 -34.40
CA VAL A 448 -0.73 -17.64 -33.02
C VAL A 448 -1.98 -17.99 -32.19
N THR A 449 -1.91 -19.09 -31.45
CA THR A 449 -3.02 -19.68 -30.67
C THR A 449 -2.52 -20.10 -29.28
N ASP A 450 -3.43 -20.53 -28.39
CA ASP A 450 -3.09 -21.02 -27.05
C ASP A 450 -1.98 -22.09 -27.02
N GLU A 451 -1.88 -22.95 -28.04
CA GLU A 451 -0.85 -24.00 -28.13
C GLU A 451 0.58 -23.45 -28.22
N HIS A 452 0.72 -22.24 -28.75
CA HIS A 452 2.00 -21.58 -29.00
C HIS A 452 2.39 -20.62 -27.86
N ILE A 453 1.41 -20.16 -27.09
CA ILE A 453 1.56 -19.13 -26.06
C ILE A 453 1.85 -19.83 -24.71
N ILE A 454 3.01 -19.56 -24.14
CA ILE A 454 3.30 -19.99 -22.75
C ILE A 454 2.72 -19.02 -21.74
N GLY A 455 2.45 -17.78 -22.16
CA GLY A 455 1.64 -16.83 -21.40
C GLY A 455 1.81 -15.37 -21.80
N VAL A 456 1.60 -14.48 -20.84
CA VAL A 456 1.60 -13.01 -21.04
C VAL A 456 2.56 -12.31 -20.08
N GLU A 457 3.02 -11.13 -20.47
CA GLU A 457 3.86 -10.29 -19.62
C GLU A 457 3.42 -8.83 -19.66
N ALA A 458 3.56 -8.13 -18.53
CA ALA A 458 3.39 -6.68 -18.41
C ALA A 458 4.74 -6.00 -18.16
N PRO A 459 5.44 -5.52 -19.21
CA PRO A 459 6.70 -4.82 -19.02
C PRO A 459 6.52 -3.41 -18.48
N ILE A 460 7.40 -2.99 -17.57
CA ILE A 460 7.54 -1.60 -17.15
C ILE A 460 8.97 -1.10 -17.39
N TRP A 461 9.10 -0.26 -18.41
CA TRP A 461 10.33 0.47 -18.72
C TRP A 461 10.44 1.72 -17.84
N THR A 462 11.67 2.09 -17.46
CA THR A 462 11.87 3.08 -16.39
C THR A 462 12.54 4.38 -16.83
N GLU A 463 12.59 4.73 -18.11
CA GLU A 463 13.23 5.98 -18.59
C GLU A 463 12.75 7.23 -17.83
N THR A 464 11.50 7.21 -17.38
CA THR A 464 10.85 8.31 -16.64
C THR A 464 10.48 7.96 -15.19
N LEU A 465 10.74 6.72 -14.76
CA LEU A 465 10.30 6.17 -13.48
C LEU A 465 11.50 5.99 -12.56
N LYS A 466 11.61 6.86 -11.55
CA LYS A 466 12.84 6.99 -10.73
C LYS A 466 12.69 6.46 -9.30
N THR A 467 11.49 6.01 -8.95
CA THR A 467 11.15 5.56 -7.60
C THR A 467 10.10 4.47 -7.67
N LEU A 468 10.03 3.63 -6.63
CA LEU A 468 8.92 2.69 -6.42
C LEU A 468 7.54 3.36 -6.55
N SER A 469 7.35 4.57 -6.05
CA SER A 469 6.08 5.28 -6.17
C SER A 469 5.70 5.59 -7.63
N HIS A 470 6.68 5.88 -8.50
CA HIS A 470 6.44 6.05 -9.94
C HIS A 470 6.13 4.71 -10.62
N ILE A 471 6.85 3.65 -10.25
CA ILE A 471 6.63 2.28 -10.72
C ILE A 471 5.20 1.84 -10.38
N GLU A 472 4.79 1.98 -9.12
CA GLU A 472 3.46 1.66 -8.62
C GLU A 472 2.37 2.46 -9.35
N PHE A 473 2.56 3.77 -9.55
CA PHE A 473 1.61 4.63 -10.27
C PHE A 473 1.37 4.19 -11.72
N MET A 474 2.42 3.74 -12.40
CA MET A 474 2.35 3.32 -13.80
C MET A 474 1.95 1.85 -13.97
N ALA A 475 2.29 0.99 -12.99
CA ALA A 475 1.90 -0.41 -12.97
C ALA A 475 0.44 -0.61 -12.59
N PHE A 476 -0.03 0.07 -11.54
CA PHE A 476 -1.39 -0.09 -11.03
C PHE A 476 -2.28 1.04 -11.53
N PRO A 477 -3.45 0.71 -12.12
CA PRO A 477 -4.17 -0.56 -11.93
C PRO A 477 -3.99 -1.61 -13.05
N ARG A 478 -3.37 -1.22 -14.18
CA ARG A 478 -3.29 -2.01 -15.42
C ARG A 478 -2.62 -3.38 -15.31
N LEU A 479 -1.67 -3.56 -14.39
CA LEU A 479 -1.03 -4.86 -14.13
C LEU A 479 -2.06 -5.92 -13.77
N THR A 480 -3.14 -5.55 -13.07
CA THR A 480 -4.20 -6.49 -12.69
C THR A 480 -4.96 -7.05 -13.89
N ALA A 481 -5.07 -6.27 -14.98
CA ALA A 481 -5.65 -6.74 -16.23
C ALA A 481 -4.82 -7.86 -16.85
N ILE A 482 -3.49 -7.67 -16.91
CA ILE A 482 -2.57 -8.65 -17.52
C ILE A 482 -2.49 -9.91 -16.66
N ALA A 483 -2.45 -9.75 -15.33
CA ALA A 483 -2.51 -10.88 -14.41
C ALA A 483 -3.78 -11.73 -14.61
N GLU A 484 -4.93 -11.08 -14.82
CA GLU A 484 -6.18 -11.79 -15.09
C GLU A 484 -6.22 -12.44 -16.49
N ILE A 485 -5.59 -11.84 -17.49
CA ILE A 485 -5.42 -12.44 -18.82
C ILE A 485 -4.59 -13.72 -18.74
N GLY A 486 -3.53 -13.69 -17.94
CA GLY A 486 -2.65 -14.84 -17.67
C GLY A 486 -3.30 -15.97 -16.87
N TRP A 487 -4.14 -15.61 -15.90
CA TRP A 487 -4.73 -16.56 -14.94
C TRP A 487 -6.09 -17.09 -15.38
N SER A 488 -7.04 -16.21 -15.69
CA SER A 488 -8.44 -16.61 -15.84
C SER A 488 -8.70 -17.34 -17.16
N PRO A 489 -9.69 -18.25 -17.21
CA PRO A 489 -10.06 -18.92 -18.44
C PRO A 489 -10.46 -17.92 -19.53
N LYS A 490 -10.29 -18.30 -20.80
CA LYS A 490 -10.64 -17.49 -21.97
C LYS A 490 -12.08 -16.93 -21.87
N PRO A 491 -12.34 -15.66 -22.28
CA PRO A 491 -13.69 -15.12 -22.25
C PRO A 491 -14.52 -15.75 -23.38
N GLY A 492 -15.82 -15.97 -23.15
CA GLY A 492 -16.68 -16.62 -24.15
C GLY A 492 -17.98 -17.16 -23.54
N PRO A 493 -18.76 -17.94 -24.30
CA PRO A 493 -20.04 -18.49 -23.84
C PRO A 493 -19.94 -19.31 -22.53
N ASP A 494 -18.80 -19.96 -22.29
CA ASP A 494 -18.55 -20.74 -21.07
C ASP A 494 -18.08 -19.87 -19.88
N GLN A 495 -17.71 -18.61 -20.13
CA GLN A 495 -17.31 -17.63 -19.11
C GLN A 495 -17.95 -16.26 -19.40
N PRO A 496 -19.29 -16.16 -19.41
CA PRO A 496 -20.00 -14.94 -19.82
C PRO A 496 -19.73 -13.76 -18.88
N ASP A 497 -19.41 -14.05 -17.62
CA ASP A 497 -19.08 -13.03 -16.62
C ASP A 497 -17.67 -12.45 -16.82
N ARG A 498 -16.80 -13.07 -17.62
CA ARG A 498 -15.47 -12.53 -17.92
C ARG A 498 -15.58 -11.43 -18.99
N SER A 499 -15.95 -10.24 -18.54
CA SER A 499 -16.14 -9.05 -19.37
C SER A 499 -15.40 -7.84 -18.80
N LEU A 500 -15.09 -6.84 -19.65
CA LEU A 500 -14.49 -5.58 -19.22
C LEU A 500 -15.31 -4.89 -18.12
N ALA A 501 -16.64 -4.92 -18.23
CA ALA A 501 -17.53 -4.32 -17.24
C ALA A 501 -17.39 -4.98 -15.86
N SER A 502 -17.39 -6.32 -15.81
CA SER A 502 -17.18 -7.06 -14.56
C SER A 502 -15.78 -6.82 -13.96
N PHE A 503 -14.76 -6.72 -14.82
CA PHE A 503 -13.37 -6.53 -14.43
C PHE A 503 -13.20 -5.19 -13.72
N LYS A 504 -13.71 -4.10 -14.32
CA LYS A 504 -13.67 -2.76 -13.73
C LYS A 504 -14.32 -2.70 -12.34
N VAL A 505 -15.37 -3.49 -12.09
CA VAL A 505 -15.99 -3.59 -10.75
C VAL A 505 -15.08 -4.32 -9.75
N ARG A 506 -14.44 -5.42 -10.15
CA ARG A 506 -13.51 -6.17 -9.28
C ARG A 506 -12.21 -5.42 -9.03
N GLU A 507 -11.73 -4.68 -10.03
CA GLU A 507 -10.57 -3.79 -9.94
C GLU A 507 -10.88 -2.59 -9.02
N ALA A 508 -12.08 -2.01 -9.10
CA ALA A 508 -12.51 -0.94 -8.20
C ALA A 508 -12.45 -1.33 -6.72
N ALA A 509 -12.68 -2.61 -6.40
CA ALA A 509 -12.56 -3.15 -5.04
C ALA A 509 -11.11 -3.28 -4.54
N GLN A 510 -10.11 -3.09 -5.40
CA GLN A 510 -8.69 -3.10 -5.02
C GLN A 510 -8.21 -1.72 -4.56
N GLY A 511 -8.81 -0.63 -5.03
CA GLY A 511 -8.33 0.74 -4.74
C GLY A 511 -8.21 1.02 -3.23
N GLY A 512 -9.23 0.63 -2.45
CA GLY A 512 -9.18 0.78 -0.99
C GLY A 512 -8.06 -0.03 -0.34
N ARG A 513 -7.77 -1.24 -0.85
CA ARG A 513 -6.65 -2.08 -0.39
C ARG A 513 -5.31 -1.42 -0.64
N TRP A 514 -5.10 -0.86 -1.84
CA TRP A 514 -3.86 -0.15 -2.18
C TRP A 514 -3.67 1.06 -1.27
N GLN A 515 -4.72 1.85 -1.03
CA GLN A 515 -4.64 2.99 -0.08
C GLN A 515 -4.32 2.55 1.35
N VAL A 516 -4.93 1.46 1.84
CA VAL A 516 -4.65 0.94 3.19
C VAL A 516 -3.23 0.39 3.31
N LYS A 517 -2.74 -0.27 2.26
CA LYS A 517 -1.37 -0.80 2.18
C LYS A 517 -0.32 0.31 2.04
N GLY A 518 -0.72 1.47 1.51
CA GLY A 518 0.16 2.59 1.17
C GLY A 518 0.86 2.40 -0.19
N GLN A 519 0.28 1.60 -1.08
CA GLN A 519 0.73 1.34 -2.44
C GLN A 519 0.12 2.40 -3.38
N ASN A 520 0.95 3.07 -4.17
CA ASN A 520 0.51 4.05 -5.14
C ASN A 520 -0.18 3.38 -6.35
N PHE A 521 -0.99 4.15 -7.08
CA PHE A 521 -1.66 3.72 -8.31
C PHE A 521 -2.21 4.94 -9.04
N TYR A 522 -2.47 4.82 -10.34
CA TYR A 522 -3.22 5.82 -11.09
C TYR A 522 -4.74 5.64 -10.85
N PRO A 523 -5.44 6.64 -10.28
CA PRO A 523 -6.88 6.56 -10.08
C PRO A 523 -7.63 6.81 -11.40
N SER A 524 -7.62 5.82 -12.31
CA SER A 524 -8.29 5.88 -13.61
C SER A 524 -9.74 6.33 -13.50
N THR A 525 -10.17 7.22 -14.39
CA THR A 525 -11.58 7.65 -14.50
C THR A 525 -12.47 6.57 -15.12
N GLN A 526 -11.88 5.53 -15.73
CA GLN A 526 -12.61 4.41 -16.28
C GLN A 526 -13.05 3.40 -15.22
N VAL A 527 -12.45 3.43 -14.02
CA VAL A 527 -12.71 2.48 -12.95
C VAL A 527 -13.67 3.10 -11.94
N PRO A 528 -14.78 2.42 -11.60
CA PRO A 528 -15.77 2.96 -10.68
C PRO A 528 -15.35 2.80 -9.22
N TRP A 529 -14.22 3.39 -8.80
CA TRP A 529 -13.65 3.27 -7.45
C TRP A 529 -14.70 3.34 -6.32
N GLY A 530 -14.65 2.34 -5.42
CA GLY A 530 -15.49 2.24 -4.24
C GLY A 530 -15.03 3.15 -3.10
N LEU A 531 -15.85 3.27 -2.06
CA LEU A 531 -15.45 3.88 -0.79
C LEU A 531 -15.45 2.79 0.28
N ASP A 532 -14.46 2.81 1.17
CA ASP A 532 -14.42 1.91 2.34
C ASP A 532 -14.33 2.76 3.60
N LEU A 533 -15.27 2.58 4.52
CA LEU A 533 -15.37 3.37 5.75
C LEU A 533 -15.28 2.46 6.97
N LEU A 534 -14.41 2.81 7.92
CA LEU A 534 -14.26 2.09 9.18
C LEU A 534 -14.31 3.06 10.36
N ALA A 535 -15.31 2.90 11.20
CA ALA A 535 -15.43 3.58 12.49
C ALA A 535 -14.99 2.64 13.62
N GLY A 536 -14.58 3.21 14.75
CA GLY A 536 -14.28 2.42 15.95
C GLY A 536 -15.14 2.88 17.12
N ASP A 537 -15.38 1.99 18.07
CA ASP A 537 -16.12 2.29 19.28
C ASP A 537 -15.41 3.35 20.14
N ARG A 538 -16.20 4.03 20.98
CA ARG A 538 -15.72 5.08 21.89
C ARG A 538 -16.25 4.85 23.28
N THR A 539 -15.37 4.80 24.27
CA THR A 539 -15.74 4.79 25.68
C THR A 539 -15.42 6.15 26.30
N LEU A 540 -16.44 6.79 26.85
CA LEU A 540 -16.32 8.03 27.60
C LEU A 540 -16.47 7.68 29.09
N SER A 541 -15.35 7.71 29.80
CA SER A 541 -15.31 7.62 31.26
C SER A 541 -15.11 9.03 31.83
N ASP A 542 -16.05 9.48 32.65
CA ASP A 542 -16.04 10.78 33.35
C ASP A 542 -16.34 12.02 32.50
N ARG A 543 -16.69 11.83 31.22
CA ARG A 543 -17.15 12.89 30.31
C ARG A 543 -18.34 12.42 29.50
N ASN A 544 -19.03 13.40 28.95
CA ASN A 544 -20.14 13.21 28.05
C ASN A 544 -19.82 13.68 26.62
N GLU A 545 -18.56 13.96 26.30
CA GLU A 545 -18.16 14.54 25.01
C GLU A 545 -17.24 13.60 24.20
N VAL A 546 -17.57 13.41 22.93
CA VAL A 546 -16.69 12.86 21.88
C VAL A 546 -16.04 14.02 21.15
N SER A 547 -14.74 13.95 20.89
CA SER A 547 -14.05 14.92 20.03
C SER A 547 -12.94 14.26 19.23
N GLY A 548 -12.73 14.71 17.98
CA GLY A 548 -11.63 14.28 17.12
C GLY A 548 -11.98 13.15 16.15
N ALA A 549 -11.00 12.31 15.83
CA ALA A 549 -11.13 11.27 14.80
C ALA A 549 -12.15 10.18 15.21
N LEU A 550 -13.07 9.87 14.30
CA LEU A 550 -14.15 8.89 14.47
C LEU A 550 -13.96 7.69 13.55
N ALA A 551 -13.62 7.95 12.30
CA ALA A 551 -13.50 6.93 11.26
C ALA A 551 -12.33 7.20 10.31
N THR A 552 -11.86 6.12 9.68
CA THR A 552 -10.92 6.14 8.56
C THR A 552 -11.69 5.81 7.28
N LEU A 553 -11.42 6.57 6.23
CA LEU A 553 -12.04 6.43 4.91
C LEU A 553 -10.96 6.16 3.86
N ALA A 554 -11.08 5.05 3.12
CA ALA A 554 -10.43 4.89 1.84
C ALA A 554 -11.37 5.42 0.76
N ALA A 555 -10.88 6.35 -0.06
CA ALA A 555 -11.63 7.01 -1.12
C ALA A 555 -10.75 7.17 -2.37
N PRO A 556 -10.40 6.07 -3.06
CA PRO A 556 -9.47 6.06 -4.18
C PRO A 556 -9.85 7.08 -5.25
N GLY A 557 -8.94 7.99 -5.56
CA GLY A 557 -9.11 9.00 -6.61
C GLY A 557 -10.05 10.15 -6.29
N ARG A 558 -10.57 10.26 -5.06
CA ARG A 558 -11.56 11.29 -4.69
C ARG A 558 -10.91 12.46 -3.97
N ALA A 559 -11.14 13.66 -4.49
CA ALA A 559 -10.79 14.89 -3.79
C ALA A 559 -11.70 15.11 -2.56
N LEU A 560 -11.19 15.78 -1.53
CA LEU A 560 -11.95 16.08 -0.30
C LEU A 560 -13.21 16.91 -0.61
N GLY A 561 -13.14 17.78 -1.61
CA GLY A 561 -14.26 18.62 -2.04
C GLY A 561 -15.42 17.86 -2.69
N GLU A 562 -15.19 16.62 -3.16
CA GLU A 562 -16.23 15.75 -3.74
C GLU A 562 -17.01 14.97 -2.67
N LEU A 563 -16.53 14.98 -1.43
CA LEU A 563 -17.02 14.14 -0.35
C LEU A 563 -17.79 14.97 0.67
N SER A 564 -18.92 14.45 1.11
CA SER A 564 -19.65 14.98 2.26
C SER A 564 -19.79 13.93 3.35
N ALA A 565 -19.76 14.36 4.61
CA ALA A 565 -19.84 13.47 5.75
C ALA A 565 -20.90 13.96 6.75
N THR A 566 -21.73 13.03 7.22
CA THR A 566 -22.71 13.26 8.29
C THR A 566 -22.46 12.25 9.41
N ILE A 567 -22.64 12.69 10.65
CA ILE A 567 -22.53 11.86 11.85
C ILE A 567 -23.89 11.86 12.53
N GLU A 568 -24.46 10.68 12.72
CA GLU A 568 -25.65 10.45 13.56
C GLU A 568 -25.18 9.86 14.88
N TRP A 569 -25.42 10.58 15.98
CA TRP A 569 -24.77 10.28 17.27
C TRP A 569 -25.48 9.22 18.12
N GLY A 570 -26.60 8.68 17.64
CA GLY A 570 -27.36 7.63 18.34
C GLY A 570 -28.26 8.15 19.47
N ASP A 571 -28.26 9.45 19.77
CA ASP A 571 -29.16 10.10 20.75
C ASP A 571 -30.26 10.96 20.08
N GLY A 572 -30.47 10.75 18.78
CA GLY A 572 -31.41 11.52 17.95
C GLY A 572 -30.84 12.81 17.38
N THR A 573 -29.59 13.16 17.67
CA THR A 573 -28.91 14.32 17.09
C THR A 573 -27.94 13.93 15.97
N SER A 574 -27.63 14.89 15.10
CA SER A 574 -26.66 14.72 14.03
C SER A 574 -25.82 15.98 13.82
N SER A 575 -24.64 15.81 13.23
CA SER A 575 -23.75 16.91 12.85
C SER A 575 -23.06 16.62 11.52
N LYS A 576 -22.48 17.65 10.90
CA LYS A 576 -21.54 17.45 9.79
C LYS A 576 -20.24 16.85 10.33
N GLY A 577 -19.68 15.89 9.59
CA GLY A 577 -18.33 15.39 9.82
C GLY A 577 -17.30 16.22 9.05
N ARG A 578 -16.09 16.32 9.58
CA ARG A 578 -14.95 16.96 8.91
C ARG A 578 -13.98 15.90 8.38
N LEU A 579 -13.79 15.87 7.07
CA LEU A 579 -12.80 15.04 6.39
C LEU A 579 -11.47 15.78 6.24
N THR A 580 -10.37 15.07 6.46
CA THR A 580 -9.00 15.57 6.29
C THR A 580 -8.06 14.46 5.81
N GLY A 581 -7.02 14.80 5.06
CA GLY A 581 -5.96 13.86 4.66
C GLY A 581 -5.13 14.42 3.51
N VAL A 582 -4.34 13.54 2.88
CA VAL A 582 -3.46 13.89 1.76
C VAL A 582 -4.19 13.65 0.44
N GLU A 583 -4.42 14.71 -0.33
CA GLU A 583 -5.04 14.61 -1.66
C GLU A 583 -4.07 14.06 -2.71
N ALA A 584 -4.62 13.62 -3.84
CA ALA A 584 -3.85 13.13 -4.97
C ALA A 584 -2.98 14.25 -5.56
N THR A 585 -1.86 13.86 -6.18
CA THR A 585 -1.05 14.74 -7.03
C THR A 585 -1.12 14.27 -8.48
N ASP A 586 -0.35 14.87 -9.38
CA ASP A 586 -0.24 14.41 -10.76
C ASP A 586 0.47 13.04 -10.90
N ARG A 587 1.16 12.57 -9.84
CA ARG A 587 1.93 11.31 -9.79
C ARG A 587 1.55 10.38 -8.64
N THR A 588 0.61 10.76 -7.78
CA THR A 588 0.23 9.94 -6.62
C THR A 588 -1.28 9.94 -6.42
N ALA A 589 -1.85 8.77 -6.10
CA ALA A 589 -3.20 8.69 -5.54
C ALA A 589 -3.27 9.42 -4.19
N ASN A 590 -4.48 9.77 -3.77
CA ASN A 590 -4.73 10.30 -2.43
C ASN A 590 -4.47 9.23 -1.37
N GLY A 591 -4.12 9.67 -0.16
CA GLY A 591 -4.01 8.78 1.01
C GLY A 591 -5.37 8.48 1.65
N LEU A 592 -5.33 7.76 2.77
CA LEU A 592 -6.49 7.58 3.62
C LEU A 592 -6.95 8.92 4.21
N TYR A 593 -8.27 9.10 4.30
CA TYR A 593 -8.88 10.25 4.95
C TYR A 593 -9.33 9.92 6.36
N THR A 594 -9.27 10.91 7.24
CA THR A 594 -9.78 10.86 8.61
C THR A 594 -11.06 11.67 8.68
N LEU A 595 -12.14 11.03 9.12
CA LEU A 595 -13.40 11.68 9.47
C LEU A 595 -13.38 12.01 10.96
N SER A 596 -13.65 13.27 11.28
CA SER A 596 -13.68 13.79 12.65
C SER A 596 -14.99 14.52 12.97
N GLY A 597 -15.33 14.59 14.24
CA GLY A 597 -16.49 15.34 14.72
C GLY A 597 -16.54 15.42 16.24
N ASP A 598 -17.35 16.34 16.73
CA ASP A 598 -17.50 16.61 18.16
C ASP A 598 -18.99 16.52 18.56
N HIS A 599 -19.27 15.92 19.72
CA HIS A 599 -20.63 15.80 20.25
C HIS A 599 -20.67 15.61 21.75
N THR A 600 -21.75 16.05 22.39
CA THR A 600 -21.96 15.95 23.83
C THR A 600 -23.25 15.19 24.17
N TYR A 601 -23.11 13.98 24.70
CA TYR A 601 -24.16 13.16 25.29
C TYR A 601 -24.70 13.78 26.59
N ARG A 602 -25.95 13.49 26.95
CA ARG A 602 -26.60 14.10 28.13
C ARG A 602 -26.93 13.13 29.24
N ALA A 603 -26.72 11.84 29.00
CA ALA A 603 -26.94 10.80 29.98
C ALA A 603 -25.89 9.69 29.81
N ASN A 604 -25.80 8.83 30.81
CA ASN A 604 -25.10 7.57 30.65
C ASN A 604 -25.90 6.68 29.69
N GLY A 605 -25.19 5.88 28.91
CA GLY A 605 -25.82 4.94 28.00
C GLY A 605 -24.86 4.45 26.93
N GLU A 606 -25.33 3.45 26.20
CA GLU A 606 -24.72 3.02 24.95
C GLU A 606 -25.53 3.61 23.80
N TYR A 607 -24.86 4.37 22.95
CA TYR A 607 -25.44 5.05 21.82
C TYR A 607 -24.92 4.42 20.53
N GLN A 608 -25.84 3.91 19.71
CA GLN A 608 -25.53 3.36 18.40
C GLN A 608 -25.37 4.51 17.41
N ALA A 609 -24.13 4.99 17.26
CA ALA A 609 -23.78 6.06 16.35
C ALA A 609 -23.39 5.50 14.98
N LYS A 610 -23.46 6.33 13.95
CA LYS A 610 -22.97 5.99 12.62
C LYS A 610 -22.46 7.21 11.89
N VAL A 611 -21.46 6.98 11.05
CA VAL A 611 -20.95 7.96 10.09
C VAL A 611 -21.40 7.57 8.70
N THR A 612 -21.83 8.56 7.92
CA THR A 612 -22.25 8.39 6.52
C THR A 612 -21.39 9.30 5.66
N VAL A 613 -20.72 8.73 4.66
CA VAL A 613 -19.97 9.49 3.65
C VAL A 613 -20.67 9.33 2.30
N SER A 614 -20.92 10.45 1.65
CA SER A 614 -21.61 10.52 0.36
C SER A 614 -20.74 11.19 -0.70
N VAL A 615 -20.87 10.72 -1.93
CA VAL A 615 -20.33 11.32 -3.15
C VAL A 615 -21.46 11.41 -4.17
N ASP A 616 -21.50 12.48 -4.95
CA ASP A 616 -22.59 12.73 -5.89
C ASP A 616 -22.74 11.58 -6.90
N GLY A 617 -23.99 11.13 -7.10
CA GLY A 617 -24.33 10.08 -8.06
C GLY A 617 -23.95 8.65 -7.65
N ARG A 618 -23.58 8.40 -6.38
CA ARG A 618 -23.35 7.05 -5.85
C ARG A 618 -24.06 6.83 -4.52
N ASP A 619 -24.25 5.56 -4.19
CA ASP A 619 -24.76 5.18 -2.88
C ASP A 619 -23.76 5.56 -1.78
N PRO A 620 -24.24 6.12 -0.65
CA PRO A 620 -23.38 6.49 0.45
C PRO A 620 -22.86 5.26 1.18
N VAL A 621 -21.67 5.38 1.76
CA VAL A 621 -21.11 4.36 2.65
C VAL A 621 -21.32 4.73 4.11
N VAL A 622 -21.69 3.73 4.91
CA VAL A 622 -22.06 3.91 6.32
C VAL A 622 -21.20 3.00 7.18
N ALA A 623 -20.66 3.55 8.27
CA ALA A 623 -20.01 2.75 9.31
C ALA A 623 -20.64 3.07 10.68
N GLY A 624 -21.17 2.04 11.32
CA GLY A 624 -21.66 2.11 12.70
C GLY A 624 -20.53 2.02 13.71
N PHE A 625 -20.71 2.63 14.88
CA PHE A 625 -19.84 2.49 16.04
C PHE A 625 -20.66 2.74 17.31
N THR A 626 -20.24 2.12 18.41
CA THR A 626 -20.88 2.32 19.72
C THR A 626 -20.17 3.43 20.47
N VAL A 627 -20.93 4.36 21.04
CA VAL A 627 -20.44 5.28 22.07
C VAL A 627 -20.98 4.86 23.43
N THR A 628 -20.10 4.43 24.31
CA THR A 628 -20.43 4.09 25.71
C THR A 628 -20.12 5.30 26.58
N ALA A 629 -21.15 6.03 27.00
CA ALA A 629 -21.01 7.18 27.90
C ALA A 629 -21.28 6.77 29.36
N SER A 630 -20.33 7.05 30.24
CA SER A 630 -20.41 6.74 31.68
C SER A 630 -19.88 7.90 32.53
N GLY A 631 -20.49 8.14 33.68
CA GLY A 631 -20.15 9.30 34.54
C GLY A 631 -20.64 10.65 34.00
N VAL A 632 -21.58 10.64 33.04
CA VAL A 632 -22.28 11.81 32.51
C VAL A 632 -23.21 12.39 33.57
N PRO A 633 -23.10 13.67 33.93
CA PRO A 633 -24.05 14.30 34.83
C PRO A 633 -25.45 14.29 34.20
N SER A 634 -26.39 13.55 34.79
CA SER A 634 -27.78 13.55 34.35
C SER A 634 -28.46 14.85 34.76
N CYS A 635 -28.46 15.84 33.87
CA CYS A 635 -29.09 17.13 34.08
C CYS A 635 -30.58 16.97 34.42
N THR A 636 -30.98 17.24 35.65
CA THR A 636 -32.40 17.30 36.04
C THR A 636 -33.02 18.64 35.70
N THR A 637 -32.21 19.67 35.50
CA THR A 637 -32.65 21.02 35.13
C THR A 637 -31.61 21.64 34.22
N THR A 638 -32.04 22.24 33.09
CA THR A 638 -31.14 22.99 32.20
C THR A 638 -31.52 24.46 32.17
N ILE A 639 -30.55 25.35 32.31
CA ILE A 639 -30.71 26.79 32.22
C ILE A 639 -29.83 27.30 31.07
N THR A 640 -30.44 28.08 30.18
CA THR A 640 -29.78 28.76 29.05
C THR A 640 -30.11 30.26 29.09
N GLY A 641 -29.31 31.10 28.42
CA GLY A 641 -29.58 32.55 28.35
C GLY A 641 -29.27 33.31 29.65
N THR A 642 -29.81 34.52 29.81
CA THR A 642 -29.45 35.42 30.92
C THR A 642 -30.42 35.32 32.09
N ARG A 643 -29.88 35.22 33.31
CA ARG A 643 -30.62 35.27 34.57
C ARG A 643 -29.95 36.23 35.54
N SER A 644 -30.73 37.17 36.08
CA SER A 644 -30.30 38.07 37.16
C SER A 644 -30.83 37.59 38.51
N GLY A 645 -30.04 37.76 39.56
CA GLY A 645 -30.36 37.34 40.92
C GLY A 645 -29.77 35.97 41.32
N PRO A 646 -29.98 35.54 42.57
CA PRO A 646 -29.39 34.30 43.11
C PRO A 646 -29.89 33.05 42.37
N LEU A 647 -28.99 32.07 42.21
CA LEU A 647 -29.29 30.72 41.75
C LEU A 647 -28.94 29.74 42.87
N THR A 648 -29.93 29.02 43.38
CA THR A 648 -29.72 27.93 44.35
C THR A 648 -30.09 26.60 43.72
N VAL A 649 -29.14 25.68 43.64
CA VAL A 649 -29.35 24.29 43.23
C VAL A 649 -29.56 23.47 44.50
N SER A 650 -30.81 23.10 44.77
CA SER A 650 -31.20 22.42 46.00
C SER A 650 -31.21 20.88 45.90
N SER A 651 -31.39 20.33 44.70
CA SER A 651 -31.45 18.89 44.43
C SER A 651 -31.24 18.62 42.94
N GLY A 652 -30.91 17.38 42.59
CA GLY A 652 -30.62 17.00 41.20
C GLY A 652 -29.37 17.69 40.64
N VAL A 653 -29.19 17.66 39.32
CA VAL A 653 -28.08 18.32 38.62
C VAL A 653 -28.61 19.46 37.77
N THR A 654 -28.21 20.69 38.08
CA THR A 654 -28.49 21.85 37.22
C THR A 654 -27.37 22.01 36.21
N CYS A 655 -27.72 22.03 34.93
CA CYS A 655 -26.82 22.27 33.83
C CYS A 655 -27.01 23.68 33.29
N LEU A 656 -25.93 24.46 33.27
CA LEU A 656 -25.85 25.77 32.66
C LEU A 656 -25.16 25.62 31.31
N ASP A 657 -25.86 25.83 30.20
CA ASP A 657 -25.26 25.79 28.85
C ASP A 657 -25.47 27.14 28.17
N ARG A 658 -24.37 27.81 27.81
CA ARG A 658 -24.39 29.18 27.26
C ARG A 658 -25.22 30.15 28.11
N ALA A 659 -25.20 29.99 29.43
CA ALA A 659 -25.97 30.79 30.35
C ALA A 659 -25.14 31.96 30.91
N THR A 660 -25.79 33.09 31.18
CA THR A 660 -25.22 34.20 31.95
C THR A 660 -25.98 34.34 33.26
N ILE A 661 -25.32 34.05 34.39
CA ILE A 661 -25.90 34.21 35.73
C ILE A 661 -25.26 35.42 36.41
N SER A 662 -26.07 36.42 36.73
CA SER A 662 -25.65 37.64 37.44
C SER A 662 -26.20 37.64 38.87
N GLY A 663 -25.45 37.03 39.79
CA GLY A 663 -25.83 36.82 41.18
C GLY A 663 -25.08 35.63 41.80
N PRO A 664 -25.21 35.41 43.12
CA PRO A 664 -24.55 34.29 43.79
C PRO A 664 -25.14 32.94 43.32
N VAL A 665 -24.26 31.97 43.08
CA VAL A 665 -24.62 30.58 42.75
C VAL A 665 -24.32 29.69 43.96
N THR A 666 -25.32 28.98 44.46
CA THR A 666 -25.19 28.08 45.62
C THR A 666 -25.62 26.67 45.26
N VAL A 667 -24.75 25.68 45.45
CA VAL A 667 -25.03 24.25 45.24
C VAL A 667 -25.09 23.56 46.60
N ARG A 668 -26.27 23.03 46.94
CA ARG A 668 -26.49 22.37 48.23
C ARG A 668 -26.00 20.91 48.22
N ALA A 669 -25.90 20.34 49.41
CA ALA A 669 -25.47 18.96 49.60
C ALA A 669 -26.38 17.99 48.83
N GLY A 670 -25.79 17.00 48.17
CA GLY A 670 -26.53 16.03 47.34
C GLY A 670 -26.93 16.54 45.95
N ALA A 671 -26.80 17.85 45.67
CA ALA A 671 -27.07 18.42 44.35
C ALA A 671 -25.80 18.55 43.50
N GLY A 672 -25.95 18.70 42.19
CA GLY A 672 -24.84 18.88 41.25
C GLY A 672 -24.99 20.11 40.37
N LEU A 673 -23.86 20.63 39.91
CA LEU A 673 -23.80 21.74 38.96
C LEU A 673 -22.84 21.38 37.83
N TYR A 674 -23.35 21.42 36.61
CA TYR A 674 -22.54 21.39 35.40
C TYR A 674 -22.68 22.74 34.69
N ALA A 675 -21.58 23.40 34.36
CA ALA A 675 -21.62 24.61 33.56
C ALA A 675 -20.69 24.48 32.34
N SER A 676 -21.24 24.75 31.16
CA SER A 676 -20.53 24.75 29.88
C SER A 676 -20.77 26.08 29.15
N ARG A 677 -19.72 26.67 28.57
CA ARG A 677 -19.79 27.91 27.77
C ARG A 677 -20.50 29.07 28.46
N SER A 678 -20.45 29.13 29.79
CA SER A 678 -21.32 29.99 30.62
C SER A 678 -20.53 31.09 31.32
N ARG A 679 -21.24 32.15 31.76
CA ARG A 679 -20.66 33.28 32.50
C ARG A 679 -21.39 33.47 33.83
N LEU A 680 -20.69 33.30 34.92
CA LEU A 680 -21.21 33.42 36.28
C LEU A 680 -20.57 34.63 36.95
N THR A 681 -21.37 35.64 37.32
CA THR A 681 -20.90 36.88 37.96
C THR A 681 -21.46 36.94 39.38
N GLY A 682 -20.59 36.80 40.37
CA GLY A 682 -20.97 36.59 41.77
C GLY A 682 -20.22 35.40 42.39
N PRO A 683 -20.33 35.19 43.72
CA PRO A 683 -19.70 34.05 44.37
C PRO A 683 -20.37 32.73 43.94
N LEU A 684 -19.56 31.70 43.68
CA LEU A 684 -20.03 30.33 43.51
C LEU A 684 -19.63 29.51 44.73
N THR A 685 -20.63 28.99 45.43
CA THR A 685 -20.43 28.16 46.62
C THR A 685 -21.07 26.80 46.43
N ALA A 686 -20.34 25.73 46.74
CA ALA A 686 -20.86 24.37 46.76
C ALA A 686 -20.46 23.69 48.06
N SER A 687 -21.42 23.12 48.78
CA SER A 687 -21.17 22.41 50.03
C SER A 687 -21.81 21.03 49.99
N GLY A 688 -21.01 19.97 49.97
CA GLY A 688 -21.47 18.58 49.89
C GLY A 688 -22.10 18.19 48.55
N ALA A 689 -21.84 18.94 47.49
CA ALA A 689 -22.38 18.68 46.16
C ALA A 689 -21.88 17.34 45.61
N VAL A 690 -22.73 16.60 44.87
CA VAL A 690 -22.31 15.32 44.26
C VAL A 690 -21.30 15.55 43.14
N ASP A 691 -21.52 16.57 42.32
CA ASP A 691 -20.72 16.91 41.15
C ASP A 691 -20.68 18.44 40.98
N VAL A 692 -19.49 19.03 40.84
CA VAL A 692 -19.31 20.40 40.34
C VAL A 692 -18.31 20.37 39.19
N LEU A 693 -18.83 20.52 37.97
CA LEU A 693 -18.05 20.46 36.74
C LEU A 693 -18.20 21.78 35.97
N LEU A 694 -17.10 22.49 35.76
CA LEU A 694 -17.07 23.75 35.01
C LEU A 694 -16.18 23.59 33.77
N CYS A 695 -16.76 23.91 32.61
CA CYS A 695 -16.13 23.82 31.31
C CYS A 695 -16.38 25.06 30.47
N ASP A 696 -15.37 25.59 29.77
CA ASP A 696 -15.48 26.85 28.99
C ASP A 696 -16.26 27.96 29.72
N THR A 697 -16.09 28.01 31.05
CA THR A 697 -16.95 28.81 31.92
C THR A 697 -16.12 29.89 32.57
N THR A 698 -16.63 31.13 32.49
CA THR A 698 -16.05 32.26 33.20
C THR A 698 -16.78 32.49 34.50
N VAL A 699 -16.08 32.36 35.63
CA VAL A 699 -16.57 32.74 36.96
C VAL A 699 -15.91 34.06 37.37
N SER A 700 -16.70 35.08 37.69
CA SER A 700 -16.22 36.38 38.16
C SER A 700 -16.70 36.61 39.59
N GLY A 701 -15.85 36.23 40.55
CA GLY A 701 -16.17 36.14 41.98
C GLY A 701 -15.41 34.99 42.65
N PRO A 702 -15.49 34.86 43.98
CA PRO A 702 -14.84 33.77 44.71
C PRO A 702 -15.55 32.42 44.42
N LEU A 703 -14.75 31.38 44.23
CA LEU A 703 -15.20 30.00 44.04
C LEU A 703 -14.83 29.17 45.27
N SER A 704 -15.82 28.70 46.02
CA SER A 704 -15.63 27.90 47.24
C SER A 704 -16.35 26.57 47.14
N LEU A 705 -15.58 25.49 47.08
CA LEU A 705 -16.06 24.11 46.93
C LEU A 705 -15.64 23.33 48.18
N ALA A 706 -16.62 22.82 48.94
CA ALA A 706 -16.37 22.19 50.23
C ALA A 706 -17.15 20.90 50.41
N GLY A 707 -16.47 19.78 50.68
CA GLY A 707 -17.12 18.46 50.71
C GLY A 707 -17.59 17.99 49.34
N GLY A 708 -18.21 16.81 49.29
CA GLY A 708 -18.86 16.31 48.08
C GLY A 708 -18.05 15.29 47.28
N GLY A 709 -18.64 14.87 46.15
CA GLY A 709 -18.11 13.84 45.27
C GLY A 709 -17.03 14.39 44.35
N ARG A 710 -17.38 14.87 43.17
CA ARG A 710 -16.42 15.27 42.13
C ARG A 710 -16.35 16.79 41.95
N VAL A 711 -15.14 17.31 41.84
CA VAL A 711 -14.81 18.68 41.45
C VAL A 711 -13.96 18.65 40.19
N TRP A 712 -14.43 19.27 39.11
CA TRP A 712 -13.70 19.38 37.85
C TRP A 712 -13.75 20.81 37.32
N LEU A 713 -12.58 21.44 37.21
CA LEU A 713 -12.42 22.79 36.67
C LEU A 713 -11.43 22.75 35.49
N GLY A 714 -11.90 22.77 34.24
CA GLY A 714 -11.05 22.94 33.05
C GLY A 714 -10.62 21.69 32.27
N ASN A 715 -9.47 21.76 31.59
CA ASN A 715 -9.12 21.00 30.37
C ASN A 715 -8.27 19.73 30.56
N ARG A 716 -8.67 18.79 31.43
CA ARG A 716 -7.92 17.54 31.57
C ARG A 716 -7.97 16.71 30.28
N ASN A 717 -6.80 16.44 29.71
CA ASN A 717 -6.61 15.64 28.49
C ASN A 717 -7.37 16.19 27.25
N GLY A 718 -7.46 17.52 27.09
CA GLY A 718 -7.93 18.15 25.85
C GLY A 718 -9.45 18.20 25.60
N GLY A 719 -10.26 17.54 26.43
CA GLY A 719 -11.72 17.44 26.21
C GLY A 719 -12.54 18.31 27.14
N CYS A 720 -12.11 19.54 27.40
CA CYS A 720 -12.94 20.63 27.92
C CYS A 720 -12.21 21.97 27.73
N ALA A 721 -12.80 23.03 27.18
CA ALA A 721 -12.05 24.29 27.06
C ALA A 721 -11.69 24.88 28.45
N PRO A 722 -10.51 25.52 28.58
CA PRO A 722 -10.06 26.14 29.83
C PRO A 722 -11.11 27.01 30.54
N VAL A 723 -11.22 26.87 31.86
CA VAL A 723 -12.03 27.79 32.67
C VAL A 723 -11.29 29.09 32.93
N LYS A 724 -12.04 30.19 33.11
CA LYS A 724 -11.50 31.48 33.56
C LYS A 724 -12.15 31.88 34.87
N ILE A 725 -11.39 31.94 35.95
CA ILE A 725 -11.88 32.31 37.28
C ILE A 725 -11.22 33.63 37.69
N ASN A 726 -12.01 34.70 37.68
CA ASN A 726 -11.60 36.02 38.12
C ASN A 726 -11.90 36.17 39.63
N GLY A 727 -11.08 35.52 40.47
CA GLY A 727 -11.26 35.49 41.92
C GLY A 727 -10.44 34.40 42.61
N PRO A 728 -10.50 34.29 43.96
CA PRO A 728 -9.88 33.19 44.70
C PRO A 728 -10.64 31.89 44.50
N VAL A 729 -9.92 30.77 44.51
CA VAL A 729 -10.46 29.41 44.42
C VAL A 729 -10.07 28.62 45.66
N THR A 730 -11.05 28.03 46.34
CA THR A 730 -10.82 27.14 47.49
C THR A 730 -11.55 25.83 47.26
N VAL A 731 -10.82 24.71 47.34
CA VAL A 731 -11.37 23.35 47.27
C VAL A 731 -10.99 22.61 48.55
N THR A 732 -11.99 22.22 49.35
CA THR A 732 -11.75 21.61 50.67
C THR A 732 -12.57 20.37 50.94
N ARG A 733 -12.05 19.43 51.73
CA ARG A 733 -12.79 18.28 52.28
C ARG A 733 -13.53 17.40 51.25
N THR A 734 -13.14 17.44 49.98
CA THR A 734 -13.74 16.62 48.90
C THR A 734 -13.37 15.16 49.12
N THR A 735 -14.31 14.24 48.86
CA THR A 735 -14.10 12.80 49.03
C THR A 735 -14.04 12.00 47.72
N GLY A 736 -14.55 12.55 46.61
CA GLY A 736 -14.35 12.00 45.26
C GLY A 736 -13.26 12.74 44.49
N GLN A 737 -13.31 12.75 43.16
CA GLN A 737 -12.19 13.24 42.34
C GLN A 737 -12.06 14.78 42.35
N VAL A 738 -10.83 15.29 42.39
CA VAL A 738 -10.53 16.73 42.26
C VAL A 738 -9.59 16.97 41.07
N THR A 739 -10.04 17.77 40.11
CA THR A 739 -9.30 18.15 38.90
C THR A 739 -9.39 19.66 38.68
N ILE A 740 -8.24 20.32 38.54
CA ILE A 740 -8.11 21.72 38.13
C ILE A 740 -7.05 21.79 37.04
N ASP A 741 -7.46 22.07 35.81
CA ASP A 741 -6.63 21.79 34.65
C ASP A 741 -6.70 22.86 33.57
N GLY A 742 -5.54 23.33 33.10
CA GLY A 742 -5.42 24.21 31.94
C GLY A 742 -6.10 25.58 32.10
N GLY A 743 -6.62 25.91 33.29
CA GLY A 743 -7.44 27.09 33.53
C GLY A 743 -6.64 28.35 33.86
N VAL A 744 -7.31 29.49 33.85
CA VAL A 744 -6.77 30.78 34.31
C VAL A 744 -7.48 31.18 35.59
N VAL A 745 -6.74 31.26 36.70
CA VAL A 745 -7.24 31.74 38.00
C VAL A 745 -6.53 33.04 38.32
N SER A 746 -7.23 34.16 38.39
CA SER A 746 -6.59 35.46 38.65
C SER A 746 -6.19 35.67 40.12
N GLY A 747 -6.77 34.89 41.04
CA GLY A 747 -6.52 34.98 42.49
C GLY A 747 -5.72 33.80 43.06
N PRO A 748 -5.67 33.66 44.40
CA PRO A 748 -5.05 32.51 45.05
C PRO A 748 -5.84 31.21 44.80
N LEU A 749 -5.13 30.08 44.79
CA LEU A 749 -5.69 28.72 44.71
C LEU A 749 -5.31 27.92 45.96
N HIS A 750 -6.32 27.45 46.69
CA HIS A 750 -6.15 26.69 47.93
C HIS A 750 -6.81 25.31 47.84
N LEU A 751 -6.05 24.23 48.06
CA LEU A 751 -6.56 22.87 48.21
C LEU A 751 -6.31 22.37 49.64
N ARG A 752 -7.35 22.10 50.42
CA ARG A 752 -7.21 21.69 51.83
C ARG A 752 -8.00 20.45 52.20
N ASP A 753 -7.36 19.50 52.85
CA ASP A 753 -8.03 18.35 53.49
C ASP A 753 -8.90 17.49 52.54
N ASN A 754 -8.59 17.46 51.23
CA ASN A 754 -9.30 16.59 50.29
C ASN A 754 -8.80 15.14 50.44
N LYS A 755 -9.70 14.19 50.73
CA LYS A 755 -9.39 12.78 51.03
C LYS A 755 -10.04 11.89 49.95
N VAL A 756 -9.29 11.60 48.91
CA VAL A 756 -9.80 11.16 47.62
C VAL A 756 -9.13 9.86 47.18
N SER A 757 -9.75 9.07 46.30
CA SER A 757 -9.18 7.78 45.87
C SER A 757 -7.98 7.91 44.94
N ALA A 758 -7.88 9.03 44.21
CA ALA A 758 -6.79 9.36 43.31
C ALA A 758 -6.26 10.77 43.60
N ALA A 759 -4.94 10.98 43.48
CA ALA A 759 -4.30 12.27 43.75
C ALA A 759 -5.05 13.44 43.07
N PRO A 760 -5.37 14.54 43.79
CA PRO A 760 -5.91 15.73 43.17
C PRO A 760 -5.00 16.24 42.05
N SER A 761 -5.56 16.49 40.87
CA SER A 761 -4.82 17.02 39.72
C SER A 761 -4.91 18.54 39.70
N VAL A 762 -3.76 19.22 39.74
CA VAL A 762 -3.61 20.67 39.55
C VAL A 762 -2.56 20.86 38.47
N ALA A 763 -2.96 20.88 37.20
CA ALA A 763 -2.07 20.74 36.05
C ALA A 763 -2.24 21.87 35.02
N GLY A 764 -1.14 22.41 34.49
CA GLY A 764 -1.15 23.33 33.34
C GLY A 764 -1.89 24.66 33.56
N ASN A 765 -2.14 25.07 34.80
CA ASN A 765 -2.92 26.28 35.10
C ASN A 765 -2.04 27.55 35.07
N ARG A 766 -2.66 28.71 34.82
CA ARG A 766 -2.10 30.04 35.09
C ARG A 766 -2.77 30.63 36.34
N ILE A 767 -2.03 30.80 37.42
CA ILE A 767 -2.51 31.22 38.73
C ILE A 767 -1.87 32.56 39.09
N GLY A 768 -2.68 33.61 39.18
CA GLY A 768 -2.25 34.99 39.47
C GLY A 768 -1.91 35.27 40.93
N GLY A 769 -2.14 34.32 41.85
CA GLY A 769 -1.83 34.43 43.28
C GLY A 769 -1.07 33.23 43.85
N PRO A 770 -0.95 33.13 45.18
CA PRO A 770 -0.37 31.96 45.85
C PRO A 770 -1.09 30.64 45.52
N LEU A 771 -0.34 29.55 45.40
CA LEU A 771 -0.85 28.17 45.34
C LEU A 771 -0.49 27.45 46.65
N SER A 772 -1.47 27.04 47.44
CA SER A 772 -1.20 26.37 48.72
C SER A 772 -2.00 25.08 48.87
N CYS A 773 -1.33 24.01 49.30
CA CYS A 773 -2.00 22.73 49.55
C CYS A 773 -1.62 22.17 50.92
N ALA A 774 -2.62 21.76 51.70
CA ALA A 774 -2.41 21.21 53.03
C ALA A 774 -3.40 20.07 53.32
N GLY A 775 -2.96 19.01 53.98
CA GLY A 775 -3.85 17.94 54.46
C GLY A 775 -4.52 17.07 53.38
N ASN A 776 -4.21 17.23 52.10
CA ASN A 776 -4.77 16.39 51.03
C ASN A 776 -4.17 14.98 51.06
N SER A 777 -4.95 13.96 50.71
CA SER A 777 -4.49 12.57 50.63
C SER A 777 -5.21 11.85 49.48
N PRO A 778 -4.48 11.33 48.47
CA PRO A 778 -3.04 11.50 48.22
C PRO A 778 -2.60 12.96 48.01
N MET A 779 -1.28 13.22 47.99
CA MET A 779 -0.74 14.56 47.68
C MET A 779 -1.11 14.97 46.25
N PRO A 780 -1.41 16.26 45.98
CA PRO A 780 -1.76 16.70 44.63
C PRO A 780 -0.60 16.57 43.63
N SER A 781 -0.92 16.40 42.35
CA SER A 781 -0.01 16.20 41.21
C SER A 781 -0.25 17.25 40.13
N ASN A 782 0.75 17.53 39.28
CA ASN A 782 0.60 18.37 38.08
C ASN A 782 0.50 17.55 36.79
N ASP A 783 0.43 16.23 36.90
CA ASP A 783 0.25 15.28 35.78
C ASP A 783 1.20 15.55 34.61
N GLY A 784 2.46 15.91 34.92
CA GLY A 784 3.50 16.21 33.93
C GLY A 784 3.37 17.58 33.25
N ARG A 785 2.37 18.39 33.59
CA ARG A 785 2.13 19.73 33.03
C ARG A 785 2.24 20.79 34.13
N PRO A 786 3.38 21.48 34.27
CA PRO A 786 3.62 22.41 35.37
C PRO A 786 2.68 23.63 35.34
N ASN A 787 2.34 24.13 36.52
CA ASN A 787 1.55 25.36 36.65
C ASN A 787 2.44 26.61 36.55
N THR A 788 1.90 27.67 35.96
CA THR A 788 2.49 29.01 36.02
C THR A 788 1.85 29.76 37.19
N VAL A 789 2.61 30.07 38.24
CA VAL A 789 2.10 30.69 39.48
C VAL A 789 2.83 32.00 39.73
N SER A 790 2.10 33.11 39.90
CA SER A 790 2.69 34.42 40.19
C SER A 790 3.02 34.64 41.67
N GLY A 791 2.44 33.85 42.59
CA GLY A 791 2.72 33.86 44.03
C GLY A 791 3.49 32.63 44.53
N PRO A 792 3.77 32.53 45.84
CA PRO A 792 4.48 31.39 46.41
C PRO A 792 3.67 30.09 46.30
N LYS A 793 4.38 28.99 46.06
CA LYS A 793 3.86 27.61 46.12
C LYS A 793 4.20 27.02 47.49
N THR A 794 3.20 26.59 48.25
CA THR A 794 3.39 26.18 49.66
C THR A 794 2.73 24.85 50.01
N GLY A 795 3.25 24.18 51.04
CA GLY A 795 2.78 22.88 51.53
C GLY A 795 2.96 21.76 50.50
N GLN A 796 1.95 20.92 50.32
CA GLN A 796 1.96 19.78 49.40
C GLN A 796 2.06 20.20 47.92
N CYS A 797 1.86 21.48 47.60
CA CYS A 797 1.95 22.00 46.23
C CYS A 797 3.25 22.73 45.91
N ALA A 798 4.25 22.70 46.81
CA ALA A 798 5.53 23.37 46.61
C ALA A 798 6.25 22.94 45.30
N LYS A 799 6.01 21.71 44.83
CA LYS A 799 6.64 21.12 43.63
C LYS A 799 5.77 21.11 42.36
N LEU A 800 4.55 21.67 42.39
CA LEU A 800 3.59 21.61 41.26
C LEU A 800 3.76 22.68 40.19
#